data_AF-A0A2E2B4I0-F1
#
_entry.id   AF-A0A2E2B4I0-F1
#
_cell.length_a   1.000
_cell.length_b   1.000
_cell.length_c   1.000
_cell.angle_alpha   90.00
_cell.angle_beta   90.00
_cell.angle_gamma   90.00
#
_symmetry.space_group_name_H-M   'P 1'
#
loop_
_entity.id
_entity.type
_entity.pdbx_description
1 polymer ?
#
loop_
_entity_poly.entity_id
_entity_poly.type
_entity_poly.pdbx_seq_one_letter_code
_entity_poly.pdbx_strand_id
1 'polypeptide(L)'
;MGVLTALPIAFTCDTTVMPTSSLLTVTWSPCPKMHCEPCLPTVPSSCSVARAIGPPPEPVCEPYPIQLISYLRISMKRHTVSYLLASLLICSLLPQLHAQDTSPILTRPIMELYPRGPISGGLSRYGNMLVQTLEENNEKHIGFEQPSGGGHWLIRWFANHKIFSLSSLPVSDDLHLAIEVRSEKTTDVQMVVDWKADDRPLNKLVSRSDLLKLEAGQWQTVTLPIPAIDKAAKLRGLFVQMSKPGKYAIRSIHFVVPSKMQTQPISRDVFYRQNSVKLTGHTVANIPVVHLQIVMDEEDGKHVVVEKNIATNDNQFTYTLKADQLQPGKLYHVQWRTQAGDPNVIDQPVFAYHQFTGKQLPTASIDNGKLIADGKKLGFVGLNYTKFQLGYSNKTDFEKLTRHLVQLQDWGVNCVRLTLNMMMIQPQQGVYPEDPEYAQIIKAHNLDPRFIELLDYHVKLAGELGIYTIFDWHEYGTRPYRYFVGGQPEDKKKGKPGTALAWLAPDNRTPVSFDYSNKLHRTALLDCHTWLAKHFKANPNILGIEVPFNEPHDAFAAVETNLRKMIDETAKAVKLQDPDRLCFGMTSSYSHDNATPTSTWLIPDRIDGLGSHFYMANGPIDLRQDHKQRKHPWLCRIVDETFYLGTPAVLMPYATQLYPQYNGEDGDHGYKDFLPDIDEAIASRMMVENGMVTNWLAGQVGYLLWTMHETGDFKKFSQPVYEGLFKKYAPLFKAGPLDRSSSDVLFIQNPAAAKIANGHNYSCVPIAKLAIDLHLDPVHYMTDDQYITVGVARYAKGLEQVMEGSRDLSYKAIILDTRNCDQRVVKAVQKMKIPTLISDDISKVTNDELAMFLRDAGVAVDTQTPTSIHLGVGPEHVVLYNHSGEKVTANAYPRVNRESQFKLVTADGKPIFTGTSNQLQSDGVAVSIEPRTALILQIQ
;
A
#
# COMPACT_ATOMS: atom_id res chain seq x y z
N MET A 1 -20.38 -39.44 31.79
CA MET A 1 -21.81 -39.23 31.50
C MET A 1 -21.98 -39.05 30.00
N GLY A 2 -22.80 -39.89 29.36
CA GLY A 2 -23.46 -39.65 28.06
C GLY A 2 -22.63 -39.82 26.78
N VAL A 3 -23.00 -40.81 25.96
CA VAL A 3 -22.44 -41.21 24.65
C VAL A 3 -23.56 -41.13 23.57
N LEU A 4 -23.16 -41.13 22.29
CA LEU A 4 -23.88 -41.27 20.98
C LEU A 4 -24.26 -39.94 20.29
N THR A 5 -23.76 -39.52 19.10
CA THR A 5 -23.42 -40.07 17.73
C THR A 5 -24.54 -39.99 16.68
N ALA A 6 -24.11 -39.62 15.45
CA ALA A 6 -24.70 -39.78 14.09
C ALA A 6 -25.38 -38.53 13.47
N LEU A 7 -25.28 -38.18 12.17
CA LEU A 7 -24.50 -38.55 10.96
C LEU A 7 -24.83 -37.47 9.87
N PRO A 8 -24.12 -37.41 8.73
CA PRO A 8 -24.05 -36.29 7.77
C PRO A 8 -24.94 -36.46 6.52
N ILE A 9 -25.04 -35.40 5.72
CA ILE A 9 -25.66 -35.41 4.38
C ILE A 9 -24.56 -35.42 3.32
N ALA A 10 -24.55 -36.45 2.47
CA ALA A 10 -23.78 -36.54 1.24
C ALA A 10 -24.68 -36.27 0.02
N PHE A 11 -24.13 -35.64 -1.01
CA PHE A 11 -24.68 -35.68 -2.37
C PHE A 11 -23.68 -36.38 -3.29
N THR A 12 -24.12 -37.51 -3.83
CA THR A 12 -23.50 -38.26 -4.92
C THR A 12 -24.07 -37.79 -6.26
N CYS A 13 -23.22 -37.67 -7.28
CA CYS A 13 -23.61 -37.87 -8.67
C CYS A 13 -22.45 -38.54 -9.40
N ASP A 14 -22.57 -39.86 -9.57
CA ASP A 14 -21.85 -40.67 -10.56
C ASP A 14 -22.68 -40.75 -11.83
N THR A 15 -22.06 -40.51 -12.99
CA THR A 15 -22.36 -41.23 -14.23
C THR A 15 -21.08 -41.44 -15.04
N THR A 16 -20.74 -42.71 -15.19
CA THR A 16 -19.91 -43.43 -16.17
C THR A 16 -20.11 -42.95 -17.64
N VAL A 17 -19.34 -43.26 -18.71
CA VAL A 17 -17.98 -43.73 -19.09
C VAL A 17 -17.98 -43.92 -20.63
N MET A 18 -17.02 -43.29 -21.36
CA MET A 18 -16.33 -43.68 -22.64
C MET A 18 -17.06 -43.83 -24.02
N PRO A 19 -16.34 -43.90 -25.19
CA PRO A 19 -14.89 -43.69 -25.48
C PRO A 19 -14.51 -42.89 -26.78
N THR A 20 -13.20 -42.61 -26.91
CA THR A 20 -12.31 -42.53 -28.11
C THR A 20 -12.47 -41.44 -29.19
N SER A 21 -11.39 -40.67 -29.42
CA SER A 21 -10.69 -40.59 -30.72
C SER A 21 -9.37 -39.78 -30.66
N SER A 22 -8.26 -40.47 -30.97
CA SER A 22 -7.10 -40.07 -31.81
C SER A 22 -6.35 -38.73 -31.60
N LEU A 23 -5.12 -38.88 -31.08
CA LEU A 23 -3.83 -38.53 -31.70
C LEU A 23 -3.72 -37.25 -32.57
N LEU A 24 -2.99 -36.25 -32.06
CA LEU A 24 -1.96 -35.55 -32.84
C LEU A 24 -0.91 -34.94 -31.91
N THR A 25 0.20 -35.64 -31.77
CA THR A 25 1.41 -35.21 -31.07
C THR A 25 2.25 -34.36 -32.03
N VAL A 26 2.45 -33.08 -31.73
CA VAL A 26 3.48 -32.27 -32.41
C VAL A 26 4.63 -32.09 -31.44
N THR A 27 5.68 -32.89 -31.64
CA THR A 27 6.99 -32.75 -31.00
C THR A 27 7.74 -31.58 -31.61
N TRP A 28 8.21 -30.63 -30.78
CA TRP A 28 9.27 -29.69 -31.14
C TRP A 28 10.56 -30.08 -30.42
N SER A 29 11.53 -30.55 -31.18
CA SER A 29 12.92 -30.74 -30.73
C SER A 29 13.68 -29.41 -30.75
N PRO A 30 14.55 -29.13 -29.76
CA PRO A 30 15.43 -27.97 -29.78
C PRO A 30 16.76 -28.31 -30.46
N CYS A 31 17.28 -27.40 -31.29
CA CYS A 31 18.67 -27.42 -31.77
C CYS A 31 19.28 -26.00 -31.64
N PRO A 32 20.62 -25.86 -31.56
CA PRO A 32 21.27 -25.13 -30.49
C PRO A 32 22.02 -23.87 -30.96
N LYS A 33 22.37 -23.03 -29.96
CA LYS A 33 23.49 -22.06 -29.86
C LYS A 33 24.16 -21.56 -31.15
N MET A 34 24.29 -20.24 -31.29
CA MET A 34 25.49 -19.61 -31.88
C MET A 34 25.77 -18.20 -31.33
N HIS A 35 27.06 -17.90 -31.26
CA HIS A 35 27.72 -16.71 -30.71
C HIS A 35 27.85 -15.54 -31.72
N CYS A 36 27.90 -14.32 -31.16
CA CYS A 36 28.67 -13.09 -31.47
C CYS A 36 28.81 -12.49 -32.90
N GLU A 37 28.29 -11.24 -33.02
CA GLU A 37 28.91 -9.99 -33.56
C GLU A 37 29.21 -9.82 -35.09
N PRO A 38 29.51 -8.59 -35.61
CA PRO A 38 28.51 -7.60 -36.07
C PRO A 38 28.76 -7.08 -37.50
N CYS A 39 27.76 -6.55 -38.22
CA CYS A 39 27.98 -5.74 -39.44
C CYS A 39 26.81 -4.78 -39.73
N LEU A 40 27.15 -3.49 -39.88
CA LEU A 40 26.42 -2.44 -40.62
C LEU A 40 27.26 -2.09 -41.86
N PRO A 41 26.82 -1.26 -42.83
CA PRO A 41 25.46 -0.88 -43.26
C PRO A 41 25.29 -0.99 -44.81
N THR A 42 24.07 -0.81 -45.35
CA THR A 42 23.80 0.00 -46.57
C THR A 42 22.30 0.05 -46.93
N VAL A 43 21.91 1.19 -47.48
CA VAL A 43 20.61 1.63 -48.07
C VAL A 43 20.88 1.83 -49.59
N PRO A 44 19.98 2.25 -50.53
CA PRO A 44 18.50 2.22 -50.70
C PRO A 44 18.03 1.64 -52.06
N SER A 45 16.70 1.47 -52.26
CA SER A 45 15.92 1.82 -53.49
C SER A 45 14.50 1.24 -53.39
N SER A 46 13.46 2.08 -53.30
CA SER A 46 12.57 2.56 -54.37
C SER A 46 11.73 1.49 -55.09
N CYS A 47 10.39 1.53 -54.91
CA CYS A 47 9.44 1.49 -56.02
C CYS A 47 8.03 1.90 -55.57
N SER A 48 7.51 2.89 -56.30
CA SER A 48 6.16 3.43 -56.37
C SER A 48 5.22 2.54 -57.19
N VAL A 49 3.96 2.40 -56.79
CA VAL A 49 2.82 2.23 -57.72
C VAL A 49 1.63 3.05 -57.22
N ALA A 50 1.00 3.75 -58.16
CA ALA A 50 -0.05 4.74 -57.96
C ALA A 50 -1.41 4.26 -58.46
N ARG A 51 -2.45 5.00 -58.03
CA ARG A 51 -3.79 5.25 -58.64
C ARG A 51 -4.86 4.14 -58.59
N ALA A 52 -6.02 4.50 -58.03
CA ALA A 52 -7.20 4.86 -58.84
C ALA A 52 -8.25 5.66 -58.03
N ILE A 53 -8.87 6.63 -58.71
CA ILE A 53 -9.95 7.55 -58.30
C ILE A 53 -11.17 7.19 -59.18
N GLY A 54 -12.41 7.30 -58.67
CA GLY A 54 -13.60 7.37 -59.53
C GLY A 54 -14.96 7.03 -58.86
N PRO A 55 -15.96 7.96 -58.84
CA PRO A 55 -17.26 7.81 -58.15
C PRO A 55 -18.46 7.60 -59.14
N PRO A 56 -19.73 7.93 -58.79
CA PRO A 56 -20.90 7.03 -58.64
C PRO A 56 -21.93 7.12 -59.80
N PRO A 57 -23.11 6.46 -59.67
CA PRO A 57 -24.38 7.21 -59.88
C PRO A 57 -25.61 6.74 -59.05
N GLU A 58 -26.47 7.71 -58.70
CA GLU A 58 -27.96 7.63 -58.64
C GLU A 58 -28.53 8.03 -60.05
N PRO A 59 -29.84 7.98 -60.44
CA PRO A 59 -31.10 8.17 -59.65
C PRO A 59 -32.41 7.47 -60.19
N VAL A 60 -33.57 7.98 -59.71
CA VAL A 60 -34.96 8.00 -60.28
C VAL A 60 -35.91 6.89 -59.75
N CYS A 61 -36.89 7.17 -58.87
CA CYS A 61 -38.20 7.86 -58.97
C CYS A 61 -39.37 7.06 -59.59
N GLU A 62 -40.53 7.22 -58.94
CA GLU A 62 -41.93 7.23 -59.45
C GLU A 62 -42.96 6.12 -59.07
N PRO A 63 -44.28 6.45 -59.02
CA PRO A 63 -45.22 6.15 -57.93
C PRO A 63 -46.45 5.33 -58.41
N TYR A 64 -47.55 5.18 -57.64
CA TYR A 64 -48.99 5.05 -58.05
C TYR A 64 -49.92 4.74 -56.82
N PRO A 65 -51.27 4.88 -56.89
CA PRO A 65 -52.09 5.66 -55.95
C PRO A 65 -53.38 4.96 -55.40
N ILE A 66 -54.06 5.67 -54.48
CA ILE A 66 -55.51 5.89 -54.24
C ILE A 66 -56.57 4.86 -54.74
N GLN A 67 -57.44 4.38 -53.83
CA GLN A 67 -58.93 4.56 -53.72
C GLN A 67 -59.58 3.43 -52.87
N LEU A 68 -60.37 3.64 -51.80
CA LEU A 68 -61.68 4.30 -51.55
C LEU A 68 -62.86 3.29 -51.55
N ILE A 69 -63.80 3.49 -50.60
CA ILE A 69 -65.25 3.10 -50.51
C ILE A 69 -65.58 2.35 -49.19
N SER A 70 -66.19 3.00 -48.18
CA SER A 70 -67.64 3.11 -47.79
C SER A 70 -68.22 1.88 -47.05
N TYR A 71 -69.26 1.87 -46.18
CA TYR A 71 -70.38 2.75 -45.78
C TYR A 71 -71.07 2.12 -44.52
N LEU A 72 -71.70 2.91 -43.63
CA LEU A 72 -72.93 2.64 -42.79
C LEU A 72 -73.00 3.67 -41.63
N ARG A 73 -73.88 4.70 -41.53
CA ARG A 73 -75.36 4.79 -41.31
C ARG A 73 -75.85 3.91 -40.14
N ILE A 74 -76.63 4.31 -39.12
CA ILE A 74 -77.57 5.42 -38.78
C ILE A 74 -77.78 5.39 -37.23
N SER A 75 -78.04 6.54 -36.56
CA SER A 75 -79.25 6.78 -35.74
C SER A 75 -79.18 8.07 -34.93
N MET A 76 -80.15 8.95 -35.18
CA MET A 76 -80.47 10.14 -34.38
C MET A 76 -81.43 9.77 -33.24
N LYS A 77 -81.32 10.45 -32.08
CA LYS A 77 -82.49 11.01 -31.39
C LYS A 77 -82.11 12.15 -30.44
N ARG A 78 -83.04 13.12 -30.41
CA ARG A 78 -83.02 14.44 -29.79
C ARG A 78 -83.10 14.36 -28.26
N HIS A 79 -82.53 15.33 -27.55
CA HIS A 79 -83.28 16.17 -26.61
C HIS A 79 -82.57 17.48 -26.30
N THR A 80 -83.40 18.49 -26.12
CA THR A 80 -83.13 19.92 -26.16
C THR A 80 -83.28 20.48 -24.75
N VAL A 81 -82.61 21.60 -24.48
CA VAL A 81 -82.88 22.56 -23.39
C VAL A 81 -82.42 22.13 -21.99
N SER A 82 -81.35 22.78 -21.48
CA SER A 82 -81.23 23.35 -20.12
C SER A 82 -79.76 23.48 -19.66
N TYR A 83 -78.96 24.41 -20.20
CA TYR A 83 -77.62 24.73 -19.63
C TYR A 83 -77.16 26.18 -19.86
N LEU A 84 -78.10 27.14 -19.93
CA LEU A 84 -77.75 28.57 -20.09
C LEU A 84 -77.94 29.44 -18.83
N LEU A 85 -78.22 28.83 -17.67
CA LEU A 85 -78.37 29.56 -16.39
C LEU A 85 -77.39 29.13 -15.28
N ALA A 86 -76.47 28.19 -15.54
CA ALA A 86 -75.44 27.78 -14.59
C ALA A 86 -74.10 28.53 -14.77
N SER A 87 -73.94 29.31 -15.84
CA SER A 87 -72.66 29.91 -16.25
C SER A 87 -72.41 31.33 -15.72
N LEU A 88 -73.35 31.90 -14.95
CA LEU A 88 -73.29 33.31 -14.52
C LEU A 88 -73.23 33.53 -13.00
N LEU A 89 -73.17 32.46 -12.19
CA LEU A 89 -73.05 32.57 -10.72
C LEU A 89 -71.79 31.95 -10.10
N ILE A 90 -70.85 31.43 -10.91
CA ILE A 90 -69.60 30.81 -10.43
C ILE A 90 -68.38 31.75 -10.57
N CYS A 91 -68.51 32.90 -11.23
CA CYS A 91 -67.39 33.80 -11.53
C CYS A 91 -67.12 34.90 -10.49
N SER A 92 -67.74 34.88 -9.31
CA SER A 92 -67.56 35.94 -8.28
C SER A 92 -67.21 35.45 -6.87
N LEU A 93 -66.94 34.15 -6.67
CA LEU A 93 -66.54 33.59 -5.36
C LEU A 93 -65.21 32.79 -5.37
N LEU A 94 -64.39 32.90 -6.43
CA LEU A 94 -63.12 32.18 -6.54
C LEU A 94 -61.87 33.07 -6.82
N PRO A 95 -61.54 34.09 -5.99
CA PRO A 95 -60.15 34.57 -5.92
C PRO A 95 -59.45 34.31 -4.57
N GLN A 96 -59.99 33.47 -3.67
CA GLN A 96 -59.36 33.22 -2.36
C GLN A 96 -59.00 31.75 -2.04
N LEU A 97 -59.03 30.85 -3.00
CA LEU A 97 -58.49 29.50 -2.84
C LEU A 97 -57.38 29.27 -3.87
N HIS A 98 -56.17 28.99 -3.38
CA HIS A 98 -54.91 28.84 -4.11
C HIS A 98 -54.13 30.14 -4.38
N ALA A 99 -53.90 30.96 -3.35
CA ALA A 99 -52.51 31.37 -3.16
C ALA A 99 -51.77 30.06 -2.82
N GLN A 100 -51.29 29.35 -3.85
CA GLN A 100 -50.30 28.30 -3.64
C GLN A 100 -49.19 29.00 -2.84
N ASP A 101 -49.02 28.56 -1.60
CA ASP A 101 -47.92 28.98 -0.77
C ASP A 101 -46.65 28.60 -1.55
N THR A 102 -46.10 29.56 -2.31
CA THR A 102 -44.87 29.40 -3.09
C THR A 102 -43.66 29.39 -2.15
N SER A 103 -43.86 28.92 -0.92
CA SER A 103 -42.78 28.53 -0.04
C SER A 103 -41.88 27.58 -0.84
N PRO A 104 -40.58 27.90 -0.98
CA PRO A 104 -39.68 27.09 -1.77
C PRO A 104 -39.74 25.65 -1.27
N ILE A 105 -40.05 24.72 -2.16
CA ILE A 105 -40.04 23.29 -1.85
C ILE A 105 -38.61 22.96 -1.43
N LEU A 106 -38.41 22.67 -0.14
CA LEU A 106 -37.14 22.13 0.32
C LEU A 106 -36.97 20.75 -0.33
N THR A 107 -35.78 20.49 -0.86
CA THR A 107 -35.48 19.24 -1.54
C THR A 107 -34.32 18.52 -0.88
N ARG A 108 -34.38 17.19 -0.83
CA ARG A 108 -33.30 16.31 -0.35
C ARG A 108 -32.63 15.64 -1.54
N PRO A 109 -31.32 15.80 -1.76
CA PRO A 109 -30.60 15.05 -2.79
C PRO A 109 -30.56 13.56 -2.45
N ILE A 110 -30.88 12.73 -3.43
CA ILE A 110 -30.82 11.26 -3.38
C ILE A 110 -29.57 10.76 -4.12
N MET A 111 -29.24 11.39 -5.25
CA MET A 111 -28.10 11.01 -6.07
C MET A 111 -27.61 12.22 -6.85
N GLU A 112 -26.31 12.42 -6.87
CA GLU A 112 -25.66 13.46 -7.64
C GLU A 112 -25.26 12.91 -9.02
N LEU A 113 -25.86 13.45 -10.09
CA LEU A 113 -25.57 13.07 -11.47
C LEU A 113 -24.44 13.92 -12.06
N TYR A 114 -24.27 15.12 -11.52
CA TYR A 114 -23.17 16.02 -11.81
C TYR A 114 -22.72 16.76 -10.54
N PRO A 115 -21.54 16.41 -9.99
CA PRO A 115 -21.03 17.08 -8.82
C PRO A 115 -20.39 18.44 -9.11
N ARG A 116 -20.38 19.28 -8.08
CA ARG A 116 -19.55 20.49 -8.03
C ARG A 116 -18.06 20.08 -7.96
N GLY A 117 -17.27 20.30 -9.01
CA GLY A 117 -15.81 20.03 -8.98
C GLY A 117 -15.21 19.46 -10.29
N PRO A 118 -13.92 19.06 -10.30
CA PRO A 118 -13.23 18.55 -11.49
C PRO A 118 -13.79 17.20 -11.95
N ILE A 119 -13.99 17.04 -13.26
CA ILE A 119 -14.82 15.99 -13.88
C ILE A 119 -13.97 14.93 -14.60
N SER A 120 -14.32 13.66 -14.44
CA SER A 120 -14.05 12.56 -15.40
C SER A 120 -15.33 12.24 -16.19
N GLY A 121 -15.34 12.48 -17.51
CA GLY A 121 -16.47 12.15 -18.38
C GLY A 121 -16.49 13.01 -19.66
N GLY A 122 -16.85 12.41 -20.79
CA GLY A 122 -16.92 13.11 -22.08
C GLY A 122 -18.19 13.95 -22.21
N LEU A 123 -18.05 15.24 -22.47
CA LEU A 123 -19.13 16.08 -23.01
C LEU A 123 -19.25 15.77 -24.51
N SER A 124 -20.43 15.39 -24.97
CA SER A 124 -20.68 15.11 -26.39
C SER A 124 -21.67 16.13 -26.96
N ARG A 125 -21.27 16.81 -28.03
CA ARG A 125 -22.13 17.73 -28.78
C ARG A 125 -23.18 16.93 -29.56
N TYR A 126 -24.43 17.36 -29.52
CA TYR A 126 -25.50 16.86 -30.40
C TYR A 126 -26.16 18.05 -31.10
N GLY A 127 -26.08 18.08 -32.44
CA GLY A 127 -26.54 19.23 -33.25
C GLY A 127 -25.62 20.44 -33.15
N ASN A 128 -26.18 21.64 -33.34
CA ASN A 128 -25.40 22.88 -33.50
C ASN A 128 -25.01 23.58 -32.19
N MET A 129 -25.40 23.05 -31.02
CA MET A 129 -25.10 23.67 -29.72
C MET A 129 -23.59 23.65 -29.43
N LEU A 130 -23.00 24.76 -28.96
CA LEU A 130 -21.61 24.77 -28.47
C LEU A 130 -21.62 24.31 -27.01
N VAL A 131 -20.78 23.35 -26.64
CA VAL A 131 -20.65 22.84 -25.26
C VAL A 131 -19.18 22.88 -24.87
N GLN A 132 -18.89 23.44 -23.70
CA GLN A 132 -17.54 23.55 -23.17
C GLN A 132 -17.52 23.37 -21.66
N THR A 133 -16.40 22.90 -21.14
CA THR A 133 -16.12 22.99 -19.72
C THR A 133 -15.70 24.42 -19.41
N LEU A 134 -16.42 25.09 -18.51
CA LEU A 134 -16.05 26.38 -17.96
C LEU A 134 -15.37 26.15 -16.61
N GLU A 135 -14.37 26.95 -16.26
CA GLU A 135 -13.74 26.91 -14.95
C GLU A 135 -13.81 28.30 -14.31
N GLU A 136 -14.55 28.43 -13.22
CA GLU A 136 -14.77 29.68 -12.50
C GLU A 136 -14.63 29.44 -11.00
N ASN A 137 -13.84 30.25 -10.29
CA ASN A 137 -13.61 30.11 -8.85
C ASN A 137 -13.19 28.68 -8.43
N ASN A 138 -12.36 28.01 -9.23
CA ASN A 138 -11.94 26.60 -9.06
C ASN A 138 -13.07 25.55 -9.15
N GLU A 139 -14.22 25.92 -9.71
CA GLU A 139 -15.32 25.00 -10.00
C GLU A 139 -15.46 24.79 -11.51
N LYS A 140 -15.61 23.53 -11.93
CA LYS A 140 -15.90 23.21 -13.32
C LYS A 140 -17.40 23.18 -13.56
N HIS A 141 -17.88 23.93 -14.54
CA HIS A 141 -19.27 24.02 -14.97
C HIS A 141 -19.43 23.50 -16.41
N ILE A 142 -20.65 23.13 -16.80
CA ILE A 142 -20.99 22.91 -18.21
C ILE A 142 -21.49 24.22 -18.78
N GLY A 143 -20.69 24.88 -19.60
CA GLY A 143 -21.13 26.00 -20.43
C GLY A 143 -21.75 25.49 -21.73
N PHE A 144 -22.87 26.07 -22.14
CA PHE A 144 -23.43 25.81 -23.46
C PHE A 144 -24.13 27.02 -24.08
N GLU A 145 -24.14 27.06 -25.41
CA GLU A 145 -24.78 28.11 -26.21
C GLU A 145 -25.93 27.54 -27.04
N GLN A 146 -27.16 27.94 -26.70
CA GLN A 146 -28.38 27.59 -27.42
C GLN A 146 -28.53 28.49 -28.67
N PRO A 147 -28.55 27.94 -29.90
CA PRO A 147 -28.68 28.73 -31.12
C PRO A 147 -30.13 29.19 -31.40
N SER A 148 -30.29 30.19 -32.27
CA SER A 148 -31.60 30.61 -32.78
C SER A 148 -32.18 29.55 -33.72
N GLY A 149 -33.49 29.26 -33.61
CA GLY A 149 -34.18 28.30 -34.48
C GLY A 149 -34.75 27.04 -33.80
N GLY A 150 -34.62 26.90 -32.47
CA GLY A 150 -35.43 25.96 -31.69
C GLY A 150 -35.25 24.49 -32.07
N GLY A 151 -34.06 23.96 -31.80
CA GLY A 151 -33.78 22.52 -31.87
C GLY A 151 -32.38 22.26 -31.35
N HIS A 152 -32.14 21.03 -30.89
CA HIS A 152 -30.88 20.46 -30.40
C HIS A 152 -30.67 20.51 -28.88
N TRP A 153 -30.07 19.42 -28.38
CA TRP A 153 -30.00 19.00 -26.98
C TRP A 153 -28.54 18.84 -26.51
N LEU A 154 -28.25 19.15 -25.25
CA LEU A 154 -26.98 18.86 -24.57
C LEU A 154 -26.88 17.38 -24.16
N ILE A 155 -25.91 16.57 -24.63
CA ILE A 155 -25.70 15.21 -24.09
C ILE A 155 -24.57 15.19 -23.08
N ARG A 156 -24.89 14.75 -21.86
CA ARG A 156 -23.87 14.34 -20.89
C ARG A 156 -23.94 12.83 -20.64
N TRP A 157 -22.78 12.19 -20.62
CA TRP A 157 -22.58 10.86 -20.05
C TRP A 157 -22.29 11.01 -18.55
N PHE A 158 -22.99 10.25 -17.69
CA PHE A 158 -22.73 10.28 -16.25
C PHE A 158 -21.25 10.01 -15.97
N ALA A 159 -20.69 10.71 -14.98
CA ALA A 159 -19.31 10.50 -14.58
C ALA A 159 -19.08 9.01 -14.27
N ASN A 160 -18.00 8.44 -14.82
CA ASN A 160 -17.60 7.03 -14.69
C ASN A 160 -18.39 5.98 -15.50
N HIS A 161 -19.23 6.36 -16.48
CA HIS A 161 -20.02 5.40 -17.29
C HIS A 161 -20.89 4.44 -16.46
N LYS A 162 -21.20 4.78 -15.20
CA LYS A 162 -21.96 3.90 -14.32
C LYS A 162 -23.41 3.91 -14.79
N ILE A 163 -23.78 2.88 -15.54
CA ILE A 163 -25.15 2.63 -15.96
C ILE A 163 -25.96 2.34 -14.69
N PHE A 164 -27.04 3.08 -14.47
CA PHE A 164 -27.97 2.82 -13.37
C PHE A 164 -29.41 2.83 -13.90
N SER A 165 -30.32 2.21 -13.16
CA SER A 165 -31.76 2.25 -13.43
C SER A 165 -32.48 3.00 -12.31
N LEU A 166 -33.63 3.61 -12.61
CA LEU A 166 -34.42 4.30 -11.58
C LEU A 166 -34.95 3.33 -10.52
N SER A 167 -35.10 2.05 -10.86
CA SER A 167 -35.50 1.00 -9.92
C SER A 167 -34.47 0.72 -8.83
N SER A 168 -33.21 1.16 -8.99
CA SER A 168 -32.20 1.08 -7.94
C SER A 168 -32.24 2.25 -6.96
N LEU A 169 -33.12 3.24 -7.17
CA LEU A 169 -33.28 4.37 -6.27
C LEU A 169 -34.39 4.07 -5.24
N PRO A 170 -34.18 4.36 -3.95
CA PRO A 170 -35.09 3.98 -2.86
C PRO A 170 -36.44 4.73 -2.84
N VAL A 171 -36.67 5.67 -3.76
CA VAL A 171 -37.88 6.52 -3.80
C VAL A 171 -38.16 6.87 -5.26
N SER A 172 -39.17 6.25 -5.87
CA SER A 172 -39.44 6.43 -7.30
C SER A 172 -40.59 7.36 -7.63
N ASP A 173 -41.55 7.55 -6.72
CA ASP A 173 -42.83 8.19 -7.08
C ASP A 173 -42.84 9.71 -6.81
N ASP A 174 -41.97 10.19 -5.92
CA ASP A 174 -41.76 11.63 -5.61
C ASP A 174 -40.41 12.16 -6.11
N LEU A 175 -39.75 11.43 -7.01
CA LEU A 175 -38.41 11.75 -7.47
C LEU A 175 -38.43 12.87 -8.53
N HIS A 176 -37.62 13.88 -8.31
CA HIS A 176 -37.46 15.06 -9.15
C HIS A 176 -36.00 15.20 -9.58
N LEU A 177 -35.76 15.98 -10.63
CA LEU A 177 -34.46 16.42 -11.08
C LEU A 177 -34.26 17.88 -10.67
N ALA A 178 -33.26 18.15 -9.82
CA ALA A 178 -32.83 19.51 -9.50
C ALA A 178 -31.61 19.86 -10.37
N ILE A 179 -31.71 20.96 -11.12
CA ILE A 179 -30.63 21.49 -11.97
C ILE A 179 -30.31 22.91 -11.52
N GLU A 180 -29.07 23.15 -11.09
CA GLU A 180 -28.57 24.51 -10.86
C GLU A 180 -28.07 25.10 -12.17
N VAL A 181 -28.77 26.12 -12.66
CA VAL A 181 -28.51 26.78 -13.93
C VAL A 181 -28.40 28.28 -13.77
N ARG A 182 -27.62 28.91 -14.64
CA ARG A 182 -27.61 30.36 -14.82
C ARG A 182 -27.60 30.74 -16.30
N SER A 183 -27.97 31.98 -16.57
CA SER A 183 -27.87 32.62 -17.89
C SER A 183 -26.88 33.79 -17.83
N GLU A 184 -26.16 34.06 -18.92
CA GLU A 184 -25.33 35.28 -19.03
C GLU A 184 -26.16 36.57 -19.12
N LYS A 185 -27.44 36.46 -19.48
CA LYS A 185 -28.37 37.60 -19.61
C LYS A 185 -29.67 37.31 -18.88
N THR A 186 -30.32 38.34 -18.35
CA THR A 186 -31.67 38.20 -17.79
C THR A 186 -32.63 37.75 -18.89
N THR A 187 -33.31 36.62 -18.68
CA THR A 187 -34.16 35.99 -19.68
C THR A 187 -35.23 35.10 -19.05
N ASP A 188 -36.42 35.10 -19.65
CA ASP A 188 -37.49 34.16 -19.30
C ASP A 188 -37.41 32.93 -20.21
N VAL A 189 -37.07 31.77 -19.69
CA VAL A 189 -36.84 30.54 -20.47
C VAL A 189 -37.60 29.37 -19.89
N GLN A 190 -37.92 28.38 -20.72
CA GLN A 190 -38.34 27.07 -20.26
C GLN A 190 -37.17 26.11 -20.48
N MET A 191 -36.86 25.33 -19.46
CA MET A 191 -35.91 24.23 -19.55
C MET A 191 -36.68 22.96 -19.91
N VAL A 192 -36.18 22.25 -20.92
CA VAL A 192 -36.69 20.94 -21.32
C VAL A 192 -35.60 19.91 -21.09
N VAL A 193 -35.96 18.81 -20.44
CA VAL A 193 -35.06 17.71 -20.15
C VAL A 193 -35.60 16.39 -20.71
N ASP A 194 -34.76 15.66 -21.44
CA ASP A 194 -35.02 14.30 -21.93
C ASP A 194 -33.90 13.35 -21.48
N TRP A 195 -34.11 12.04 -21.59
CA TRP A 195 -33.14 11.02 -21.20
C TRP A 195 -32.74 10.15 -22.39
N LYS A 196 -31.48 9.73 -22.36
CA LYS A 196 -30.99 8.62 -23.18
C LYS A 196 -31.09 7.35 -22.35
N ALA A 197 -31.98 6.44 -22.75
CA ALA A 197 -32.14 5.13 -22.12
C ALA A 197 -31.88 4.03 -23.15
N ASP A 198 -31.12 3.00 -22.79
CA ASP A 198 -30.88 1.82 -23.66
C ASP A 198 -30.45 2.16 -25.10
N ASP A 199 -29.54 3.15 -25.21
CA ASP A 199 -28.99 3.67 -26.47
C ASP A 199 -29.98 4.37 -27.42
N ARG A 200 -31.18 4.69 -26.96
CA ARG A 200 -32.18 5.46 -27.74
C ARG A 200 -32.63 6.71 -26.95
N PRO A 201 -32.81 7.87 -27.61
CA PRO A 201 -33.54 8.98 -27.00
C PRO A 201 -35.01 8.59 -26.88
N LEU A 202 -35.65 8.93 -25.75
CA LEU A 202 -37.04 8.54 -25.52
C LEU A 202 -38.03 9.39 -26.31
N ASN A 203 -37.68 10.64 -26.67
CA ASN A 203 -38.36 11.53 -27.63
C ASN A 203 -39.88 11.76 -27.41
N LYS A 204 -40.48 11.20 -26.35
CA LYS A 204 -41.91 11.27 -26.01
C LYS A 204 -42.17 11.60 -24.53
N LEU A 205 -41.12 11.64 -23.72
CA LEU A 205 -41.18 11.75 -22.25
C LEU A 205 -40.22 12.85 -21.82
N VAL A 206 -40.59 14.11 -22.10
CA VAL A 206 -39.80 15.29 -21.74
C VAL A 206 -40.36 15.91 -20.46
N SER A 207 -39.48 16.25 -19.53
CA SER A 207 -39.84 17.11 -18.39
C SER A 207 -39.61 18.56 -18.76
N ARG A 208 -40.60 19.40 -18.49
CA ARG A 208 -40.57 20.83 -18.79
C ARG A 208 -40.70 21.61 -17.50
N SER A 209 -39.87 22.63 -17.32
CA SER A 209 -40.07 23.60 -16.25
C SER A 209 -41.26 24.50 -16.58
N ASP A 210 -41.80 25.13 -15.56
CA ASP A 210 -42.51 26.40 -15.74
C ASP A 210 -41.59 27.46 -16.35
N LEU A 211 -42.14 28.62 -16.70
CA LEU A 211 -41.34 29.73 -17.19
C LEU A 211 -40.37 30.20 -16.09
N LEU A 212 -39.07 30.03 -16.33
CA LEU A 212 -37.98 30.39 -15.43
C LEU A 212 -37.51 31.80 -15.76
N LYS A 213 -37.60 32.69 -14.79
CA LYS A 213 -36.96 34.01 -14.88
C LYS A 213 -35.52 33.91 -14.37
N LEU A 214 -34.58 33.67 -15.28
CA LEU A 214 -33.16 33.61 -14.94
C LEU A 214 -32.57 35.02 -14.96
N GLU A 215 -32.06 35.49 -13.84
CA GLU A 215 -31.32 36.76 -13.75
C GLU A 215 -29.86 36.57 -14.21
N ALA A 216 -29.29 37.59 -14.86
CA ALA A 216 -27.94 37.53 -15.41
C ALA A 216 -26.90 37.16 -14.33
N GLY A 217 -26.15 36.08 -14.56
CA GLY A 217 -25.07 35.61 -13.68
C GLY A 217 -25.53 34.93 -12.39
N GLN A 218 -26.82 34.92 -12.07
CA GLN A 218 -27.35 34.30 -10.84
C GLN A 218 -27.68 32.83 -11.04
N TRP A 219 -27.23 32.00 -10.10
CA TRP A 219 -27.59 30.58 -10.05
C TRP A 219 -29.01 30.40 -9.52
N GLN A 220 -29.82 29.64 -10.26
CA GLN A 220 -31.16 29.26 -9.86
C GLN A 220 -31.29 27.74 -9.91
N THR A 221 -31.92 27.15 -8.89
CA THR A 221 -32.27 25.74 -8.89
C THR A 221 -33.63 25.55 -9.54
N VAL A 222 -33.66 24.73 -10.59
CA VAL A 222 -34.89 24.33 -11.26
C VAL A 222 -35.20 22.90 -10.84
N THR A 223 -36.39 22.68 -10.29
CA THR A 223 -36.86 21.33 -9.95
C THR A 223 -37.85 20.88 -11.02
N LEU A 224 -37.58 19.73 -11.63
CA LEU A 224 -38.38 19.13 -12.69
C LEU A 224 -38.88 17.76 -12.21
N PRO A 225 -40.09 17.32 -12.56
CA PRO A 225 -40.44 15.92 -12.39
C PRO A 225 -39.49 15.03 -13.19
N ILE A 226 -39.36 13.76 -12.83
CA ILE A 226 -38.73 12.79 -13.73
C ILE A 226 -39.78 12.37 -14.75
N PRO A 227 -39.45 12.32 -16.06
CA PRO A 227 -40.41 11.83 -17.04
C PRO A 227 -40.82 10.40 -16.72
N ALA A 228 -42.01 9.97 -17.17
CA ALA A 228 -42.49 8.61 -16.97
C ALA A 228 -41.66 7.59 -17.78
N ILE A 229 -40.47 7.23 -17.27
CA ILE A 229 -39.55 6.27 -17.88
C ILE A 229 -39.76 4.91 -17.21
N ASP A 230 -39.60 3.82 -17.96
CA ASP A 230 -39.54 2.49 -17.36
C ASP A 230 -38.45 2.48 -16.28
N LYS A 231 -38.83 2.12 -15.04
CA LYS A 231 -37.92 2.14 -13.89
C LYS A 231 -36.73 1.19 -14.10
N ALA A 232 -36.86 0.16 -14.96
CA ALA A 232 -35.78 -0.76 -15.31
C ALA A 232 -34.82 -0.22 -16.40
N ALA A 233 -35.18 0.86 -17.09
CA ALA A 233 -34.39 1.38 -18.21
C ALA A 233 -33.00 1.86 -17.76
N LYS A 234 -31.99 1.56 -18.57
CA LYS A 234 -30.59 1.91 -18.27
C LYS A 234 -30.31 3.33 -18.74
N LEU A 235 -30.28 4.27 -17.80
CA LEU A 235 -29.99 5.67 -18.10
C LEU A 235 -28.51 5.83 -18.47
N ARG A 236 -28.26 6.40 -19.65
CA ARG A 236 -26.91 6.62 -20.20
C ARG A 236 -26.54 8.08 -20.36
N GLY A 237 -27.53 8.97 -20.36
CA GLY A 237 -27.28 10.39 -20.41
C GLY A 237 -28.52 11.25 -20.27
N LEU A 238 -28.27 12.53 -20.05
CA LEU A 238 -29.28 13.58 -19.91
C LEU A 238 -29.20 14.51 -21.13
N PHE A 239 -30.36 14.86 -21.68
CA PHE A 239 -30.55 15.86 -22.70
C PHE A 239 -31.14 17.13 -22.10
N VAL A 240 -30.49 18.27 -22.26
CA VAL A 240 -31.01 19.57 -21.77
C VAL A 240 -31.17 20.54 -22.93
N GLN A 241 -32.28 21.28 -22.96
CA GLN A 241 -32.58 22.32 -23.94
C GLN A 241 -33.22 23.54 -23.26
N MET A 242 -32.90 24.74 -23.75
CA MET A 242 -33.56 25.99 -23.36
C MET A 242 -34.50 26.47 -24.47
N SER A 243 -35.65 27.04 -24.09
CA SER A 243 -36.64 27.54 -25.07
C SER A 243 -36.22 28.81 -25.80
N LYS A 244 -35.21 29.54 -25.32
CA LYS A 244 -34.66 30.73 -25.99
C LYS A 244 -33.16 30.58 -26.26
N PRO A 245 -32.67 31.17 -27.37
CA PRO A 245 -31.24 31.25 -27.63
C PRO A 245 -30.51 32.03 -26.55
N GLY A 246 -29.28 31.64 -26.24
CA GLY A 246 -28.48 32.26 -25.19
C GLY A 246 -27.32 31.40 -24.71
N LYS A 247 -26.47 31.98 -23.86
CA LYS A 247 -25.37 31.29 -23.19
C LYS A 247 -25.79 30.97 -21.76
N TYR A 248 -25.68 29.70 -21.41
CA TYR A 248 -26.10 29.16 -20.13
C TYR A 248 -24.95 28.35 -19.52
N ALA A 249 -24.99 28.20 -18.20
CA ALA A 249 -24.10 27.29 -17.50
C ALA A 249 -24.90 26.42 -16.52
N ILE A 250 -24.53 25.15 -16.39
CA ILE A 250 -25.02 24.24 -15.35
C ILE A 250 -23.88 23.95 -14.37
N ARG A 251 -24.17 24.09 -13.08
CA ARG A 251 -23.20 23.83 -12.00
C ARG A 251 -23.38 22.45 -11.37
N SER A 252 -24.62 21.98 -11.27
CA SER A 252 -24.94 20.70 -10.63
C SER A 252 -26.24 20.11 -11.16
N ILE A 253 -26.36 18.78 -11.07
CA ILE A 253 -27.55 18.01 -11.44
C ILE A 253 -27.73 16.92 -10.39
N HIS A 254 -28.89 16.92 -9.73
CA HIS A 254 -29.21 15.95 -8.68
C HIS A 254 -30.58 15.33 -8.92
N PHE A 255 -30.71 14.06 -8.58
CA PHE A 255 -32.02 13.53 -8.21
C PHE A 255 -32.34 13.97 -6.80
N VAL A 256 -33.54 14.52 -6.61
CA VAL A 256 -34.02 15.02 -5.33
C VAL A 256 -35.43 14.52 -5.05
N VAL A 257 -35.82 14.52 -3.79
CA VAL A 257 -37.23 14.35 -3.38
C VAL A 257 -37.67 15.57 -2.58
N PRO A 258 -38.97 15.95 -2.61
CA PRO A 258 -39.51 16.89 -1.65
C PRO A 258 -39.14 16.47 -0.23
N SER A 259 -38.73 17.44 0.56
CA SER A 259 -38.26 17.21 1.92
C SER A 259 -38.87 18.25 2.84
N LYS A 260 -39.10 17.87 4.09
CA LYS A 260 -39.51 18.80 5.15
C LYS A 260 -38.33 19.55 5.76
N MET A 261 -37.12 19.20 5.35
CA MET A 261 -35.88 19.79 5.84
C MET A 261 -34.80 19.77 4.76
N GLN A 262 -33.86 20.69 4.84
CA GLN A 262 -32.69 20.78 3.97
C GLN A 262 -31.48 21.08 4.84
N THR A 263 -30.36 20.42 4.57
CA THR A 263 -29.10 20.65 5.28
C THR A 263 -28.10 21.31 4.35
N GLN A 264 -27.19 22.11 4.90
CA GLN A 264 -26.02 22.51 4.14
C GLN A 264 -25.17 21.26 3.83
N PRO A 265 -24.71 21.08 2.59
CA PRO A 265 -23.80 19.99 2.25
C PRO A 265 -22.50 20.10 3.05
N ILE A 266 -22.03 18.96 3.55
CA ILE A 266 -20.77 18.82 4.27
C ILE A 266 -19.80 18.08 3.36
N SER A 267 -18.59 18.61 3.20
CA SER A 267 -17.56 17.91 2.44
C SER A 267 -17.11 16.66 3.20
N ARG A 268 -16.91 15.55 2.49
CA ARG A 268 -16.42 14.29 3.08
C ARG A 268 -15.09 14.50 3.81
N ASP A 269 -14.25 15.39 3.29
CA ASP A 269 -12.91 15.69 3.80
C ASP A 269 -12.86 16.88 4.79
N VAL A 270 -14.01 17.33 5.30
CA VAL A 270 -14.07 18.55 6.11
C VAL A 270 -13.16 18.51 7.36
N PHE A 271 -13.02 17.33 7.97
CA PHE A 271 -12.15 17.11 9.15
C PHE A 271 -10.66 17.00 8.82
N TYR A 272 -10.27 16.99 7.54
CA TYR A 272 -8.87 17.11 7.13
C TYR A 272 -8.29 18.48 7.49
N ARG A 273 -9.11 19.53 7.48
CA ARG A 273 -8.68 20.93 7.66
C ARG A 273 -9.22 21.58 8.92
N GLN A 274 -10.21 20.98 9.58
CA GLN A 274 -10.96 21.60 10.67
C GLN A 274 -11.18 20.60 11.81
N ASN A 275 -11.04 21.04 13.05
CA ASN A 275 -11.27 20.21 14.22
C ASN A 275 -12.75 20.17 14.63
N SER A 276 -13.58 21.02 14.02
CA SER A 276 -15.02 21.06 14.25
C SER A 276 -15.75 21.61 13.03
N VAL A 277 -16.96 21.12 12.80
CA VAL A 277 -17.84 21.54 11.71
C VAL A 277 -19.18 21.96 12.28
N LYS A 278 -19.67 23.12 11.82
CA LYS A 278 -21.05 23.53 12.03
C LYS A 278 -21.93 22.82 11.00
N LEU A 279 -22.70 21.85 11.45
CA LEU A 279 -23.76 21.24 10.67
C LEU A 279 -25.00 22.14 10.80
N THR A 280 -25.52 22.64 9.70
CA THR A 280 -26.64 23.58 9.68
C THR A 280 -27.70 23.14 8.68
N GLY A 281 -28.91 23.62 8.88
CA GLY A 281 -30.00 23.39 7.94
C GLY A 281 -31.25 24.17 8.29
N HIS A 282 -32.26 23.98 7.45
CA HIS A 282 -33.56 24.61 7.52
C HIS A 282 -34.66 23.56 7.51
N THR A 283 -35.78 23.86 8.15
CA THR A 283 -37.01 23.06 8.08
C THR A 283 -38.11 23.86 7.40
N VAL A 284 -39.19 23.18 7.00
CA VAL A 284 -40.47 23.86 6.77
C VAL A 284 -41.04 24.37 8.11
N ALA A 285 -42.02 25.27 8.05
CA ALA A 285 -42.69 25.78 9.25
C ALA A 285 -43.27 24.65 10.12
N ASN A 286 -43.31 24.87 11.44
CA ASN A 286 -43.90 23.97 12.44
C ASN A 286 -43.15 22.66 12.72
N ILE A 287 -41.85 22.58 12.43
CA ILE A 287 -40.99 21.48 12.91
C ILE A 287 -40.13 22.03 14.04
N PRO A 288 -40.49 21.85 15.33
CA PRO A 288 -39.79 22.49 16.45
C PRO A 288 -38.45 21.84 16.79
N VAL A 289 -38.23 20.60 16.34
CA VAL A 289 -37.06 19.78 16.66
C VAL A 289 -36.71 18.95 15.43
N VAL A 290 -35.41 18.82 15.15
CA VAL A 290 -34.86 17.81 14.23
C VAL A 290 -34.03 16.80 15.02
N HIS A 291 -34.00 15.56 14.54
CA HIS A 291 -33.25 14.48 15.14
C HIS A 291 -31.95 14.24 14.35
N LEU A 292 -30.82 14.30 15.03
CA LEU A 292 -29.48 14.05 14.50
C LEU A 292 -28.97 12.71 15.03
N GLN A 293 -28.56 11.84 14.11
CA GLN A 293 -27.76 10.65 14.39
C GLN A 293 -26.45 10.73 13.62
N ILE A 294 -25.35 10.37 14.26
CA ILE A 294 -24.06 10.17 13.59
C ILE A 294 -23.69 8.71 13.79
N VAL A 295 -23.71 7.98 12.69
CA VAL A 295 -23.57 6.52 12.69
C VAL A 295 -22.27 6.16 12.00
N MET A 296 -21.45 5.32 12.63
CA MET A 296 -20.28 4.76 11.97
C MET A 296 -20.72 3.85 10.81
N ASP A 297 -19.98 3.89 9.70
CA ASP A 297 -20.23 3.03 8.53
C ASP A 297 -20.26 1.54 8.91
N GLU A 298 -21.01 0.74 8.14
CA GLU A 298 -21.17 -0.68 8.39
C GLU A 298 -19.84 -1.45 8.30
N GLU A 299 -18.97 -1.08 7.36
CA GLU A 299 -17.64 -1.68 7.21
C GLU A 299 -16.73 -1.38 8.42
N ASP A 300 -17.05 -0.33 9.17
CA ASP A 300 -16.26 0.17 10.29
C ASP A 300 -16.81 -0.27 11.68
N GLY A 301 -18.01 -0.87 11.74
CA GLY A 301 -18.56 -1.49 12.96
C GLY A 301 -19.96 -1.06 13.40
N LYS A 302 -20.70 -0.28 12.58
CA LYS A 302 -22.12 0.09 12.76
C LYS A 302 -22.56 0.40 14.21
N HIS A 303 -22.10 1.51 14.76
CA HIS A 303 -22.62 2.03 16.03
C HIS A 303 -22.91 3.53 15.96
N VAL A 304 -23.93 3.96 16.71
CA VAL A 304 -24.33 5.36 16.82
C VAL A 304 -23.41 6.04 17.83
N VAL A 305 -22.69 7.06 17.40
CA VAL A 305 -21.74 7.79 18.26
C VAL A 305 -22.35 9.07 18.82
N VAL A 306 -23.27 9.68 18.08
CA VAL A 306 -24.03 10.85 18.52
C VAL A 306 -25.48 10.64 18.19
N GLU A 307 -26.35 10.87 19.17
CA GLU A 307 -27.80 10.90 18.98
C GLU A 307 -28.38 12.06 19.77
N LYS A 308 -28.99 13.03 19.08
CA LYS A 308 -29.50 14.26 19.71
C LYS A 308 -30.75 14.80 19.03
N ASN A 309 -31.62 15.38 19.84
CA ASN A 309 -32.69 16.26 19.38
C ASN A 309 -32.18 17.70 19.39
N ILE A 310 -32.25 18.37 18.24
CA ILE A 310 -31.78 19.74 18.03
C ILE A 310 -33.01 20.63 17.83
N ALA A 311 -33.17 21.62 18.70
CA ALA A 311 -34.25 22.60 18.57
C ALA A 311 -34.06 23.45 17.30
N THR A 312 -35.16 23.80 16.64
CA THR A 312 -35.17 24.74 15.54
C THR A 312 -35.52 26.14 16.03
N ASN A 313 -34.75 27.15 15.65
CA ASN A 313 -35.05 28.55 15.88
C ASN A 313 -35.25 29.22 14.52
N ASP A 314 -36.41 29.86 14.30
CA ASP A 314 -36.80 30.45 13.01
C ASP A 314 -36.66 29.49 11.82
N ASN A 315 -37.10 28.23 12.03
CA ASN A 315 -36.96 27.12 11.09
C ASN A 315 -35.50 26.80 10.71
N GLN A 316 -34.52 27.19 11.52
CA GLN A 316 -33.12 26.86 11.34
C GLN A 316 -32.62 25.99 12.48
N PHE A 317 -31.71 25.06 12.20
CA PHE A 317 -31.03 24.27 13.21
C PHE A 317 -29.53 24.30 12.99
N THR A 318 -28.78 24.13 14.08
CA THR A 318 -27.31 24.09 14.05
C THR A 318 -26.79 23.12 15.11
N TYR A 319 -25.83 22.31 14.74
CA TYR A 319 -25.05 21.46 15.65
C TYR A 319 -23.57 21.57 15.31
N THR A 320 -22.71 21.67 16.32
CA THR A 320 -21.26 21.64 16.11
C THR A 320 -20.75 20.22 16.38
N LEU A 321 -20.36 19.52 15.31
CA LEU A 321 -19.66 18.25 15.41
C LEU A 321 -18.17 18.50 15.57
N LYS A 322 -17.58 17.99 16.65
CA LYS A 322 -16.13 18.05 16.88
C LYS A 322 -15.46 16.75 16.46
N ALA A 323 -14.23 16.84 15.97
CA ALA A 323 -13.44 15.69 15.55
C ALA A 323 -13.11 14.74 16.71
N ASP A 324 -12.98 15.24 17.94
CA ASP A 324 -12.74 14.45 19.15
C ASP A 324 -13.92 13.53 19.53
N GLN A 325 -15.09 13.74 18.92
CA GLN A 325 -16.25 12.85 19.03
C GLN A 325 -16.17 11.67 18.06
N LEU A 326 -15.20 11.66 17.15
CA LEU A 326 -15.05 10.65 16.10
C LEU A 326 -13.74 9.89 16.28
N GLN A 327 -13.75 8.58 16.07
CA GLN A 327 -12.54 7.78 15.97
C GLN A 327 -11.85 8.04 14.62
N PRO A 328 -10.56 8.43 14.60
CA PRO A 328 -9.80 8.61 13.37
C PRO A 328 -9.75 7.34 12.51
N GLY A 329 -9.65 7.51 11.18
CA GLY A 329 -9.57 6.37 10.27
C GLY A 329 -10.93 5.72 9.97
N LYS A 330 -12.04 6.34 10.36
CA LYS A 330 -13.40 5.78 10.23
C LYS A 330 -14.31 6.70 9.42
N LEU A 331 -15.24 6.09 8.68
CA LEU A 331 -16.29 6.81 7.97
C LEU A 331 -17.55 6.87 8.83
N TYR A 332 -18.20 8.03 8.83
CA TYR A 332 -19.45 8.26 9.53
C TYR A 332 -20.49 8.82 8.57
N HIS A 333 -21.75 8.54 8.89
CA HIS A 333 -22.94 8.99 8.21
C HIS A 333 -23.68 9.95 9.13
N VAL A 334 -23.70 11.23 8.76
CA VAL A 334 -24.44 12.28 9.46
C VAL A 334 -25.88 12.23 8.97
N GLN A 335 -26.74 11.63 9.78
CA GLN A 335 -28.13 11.36 9.47
C GLN A 335 -29.06 12.36 10.17
N TRP A 336 -29.84 13.08 9.37
CA TRP A 336 -30.85 14.01 9.87
C TRP A 336 -32.25 13.52 9.56
N ARG A 337 -33.15 13.69 10.54
CA ARG A 337 -34.56 13.27 10.47
C ARG A 337 -35.46 14.33 11.09
N THR A 338 -36.73 14.40 10.67
CA THR A 338 -37.70 15.30 11.33
C THR A 338 -38.17 14.76 12.68
N GLN A 339 -38.09 13.45 12.87
CA GLN A 339 -38.35 12.76 14.14
C GLN A 339 -37.61 11.42 14.16
N ALA A 340 -37.38 10.86 15.36
CA ALA A 340 -36.81 9.53 15.50
C ALA A 340 -37.70 8.50 14.78
N GLY A 341 -37.10 7.65 13.93
CA GLY A 341 -37.82 6.65 13.13
C GLY A 341 -38.39 7.14 11.79
N ASP A 342 -38.27 8.42 11.43
CA ASP A 342 -38.62 8.90 10.08
C ASP A 342 -37.75 8.19 9.02
N PRO A 343 -38.35 7.52 8.01
CA PRO A 343 -37.58 6.89 6.92
C PRO A 343 -36.90 7.91 6.01
N ASN A 344 -37.32 9.19 6.05
CA ASN A 344 -36.73 10.25 5.23
C ASN A 344 -35.47 10.82 5.89
N VAL A 345 -34.35 10.11 5.72
CA VAL A 345 -33.04 10.49 6.27
C VAL A 345 -32.25 11.34 5.28
N ILE A 346 -31.82 12.55 5.66
CA ILE A 346 -30.72 13.19 4.92
C ILE A 346 -29.42 12.61 5.45
N ASP A 347 -28.72 11.86 4.60
CA ASP A 347 -27.48 11.19 4.96
C ASP A 347 -26.29 11.86 4.27
N GLN A 348 -25.28 12.22 5.05
CA GLN A 348 -24.07 12.89 4.56
C GLN A 348 -22.82 12.20 5.11
N PRO A 349 -21.97 11.60 4.25
CA PRO A 349 -20.77 10.91 4.69
C PRO A 349 -19.69 11.91 5.10
N VAL A 350 -19.06 11.69 6.25
CA VAL A 350 -17.89 12.44 6.75
C VAL A 350 -16.82 11.47 7.20
N PHE A 351 -15.58 11.69 6.76
CA PHE A 351 -14.45 10.88 7.20
C PHE A 351 -13.71 11.56 8.35
N ALA A 352 -13.40 10.79 9.39
CA ALA A 352 -12.66 11.29 10.55
C ALA A 352 -11.15 11.16 10.31
N TYR A 353 -10.51 12.29 10.01
CA TYR A 353 -9.04 12.36 9.94
C TYR A 353 -8.44 12.47 11.35
N HIS A 354 -7.22 11.95 11.48
CA HIS A 354 -6.44 12.12 12.70
C HIS A 354 -6.16 13.61 12.95
N GLN A 355 -6.36 14.05 14.18
CA GLN A 355 -6.12 15.43 14.60
C GLN A 355 -4.69 15.55 15.10
N PHE A 356 -3.91 16.43 14.48
CA PHE A 356 -2.50 16.61 14.83
C PHE A 356 -2.34 17.33 16.16
N THR A 357 -1.68 16.69 17.12
CA THR A 357 -1.33 17.29 18.42
C THR A 357 0.02 17.98 18.40
N GLY A 358 0.82 17.76 17.35
CA GLY A 358 2.22 18.17 17.28
C GLY A 358 3.17 17.18 17.95
N LYS A 359 2.67 16.00 18.36
CA LYS A 359 3.51 14.94 18.91
C LYS A 359 4.51 14.48 17.86
N GLN A 360 5.76 14.40 18.29
CA GLN A 360 6.87 13.90 17.50
C GLN A 360 7.44 12.66 18.16
N LEU A 361 8.06 11.81 17.34
CA LEU A 361 8.86 10.70 17.85
C LEU A 361 10.15 11.23 18.49
N PRO A 362 10.76 10.48 19.42
CA PRO A 362 12.11 10.79 19.87
C PRO A 362 13.10 10.69 18.70
N THR A 363 14.07 11.60 18.62
CA THR A 363 15.16 11.49 17.64
C THR A 363 15.96 10.23 17.91
N ALA A 364 16.11 9.39 16.87
CA ALA A 364 16.95 8.21 16.94
C ALA A 364 18.41 8.56 16.59
N SER A 365 19.36 7.89 17.24
CA SER A 365 20.79 8.06 17.01
C SER A 365 21.53 6.73 17.14
N ILE A 366 22.81 6.70 16.75
CA ILE A 366 23.70 5.57 17.00
C ILE A 366 24.60 5.90 18.19
N ASP A 367 24.59 5.01 19.19
CA ASP A 367 25.54 5.06 20.31
C ASP A 367 26.16 3.67 20.51
N ASN A 368 27.49 3.61 20.52
CA ASN A 368 28.27 2.36 20.62
C ASN A 368 27.75 1.24 19.71
N GLY A 369 27.38 1.59 18.47
CA GLY A 369 26.89 0.63 17.48
C GLY A 369 25.46 0.15 17.68
N LYS A 370 24.71 0.77 18.60
CA LYS A 370 23.31 0.45 18.88
C LYS A 370 22.41 1.59 18.42
N LEU A 371 21.24 1.24 17.90
CA LEU A 371 20.19 2.21 17.60
C LEU A 371 19.49 2.61 18.90
N ILE A 372 19.55 3.89 19.26
CA ILE A 372 19.01 4.44 20.50
C ILE A 372 17.93 5.48 20.20
N ALA A 373 16.85 5.48 20.99
CA ALA A 373 15.86 6.54 21.03
C ALA A 373 15.41 6.74 22.50
N ASP A 374 15.33 7.99 22.95
CA ASP A 374 14.97 8.34 24.34
C ASP A 374 15.81 7.59 25.39
N GLY A 375 17.13 7.47 25.14
CA GLY A 375 18.08 6.77 26.01
C GLY A 375 17.92 5.24 26.07
N LYS A 376 17.06 4.64 25.24
CA LYS A 376 16.80 3.19 25.20
C LYS A 376 17.17 2.61 23.86
N LYS A 377 17.56 1.33 23.85
CA LYS A 377 17.73 0.56 22.61
C LYS A 377 16.41 0.55 21.85
N LEU A 378 16.41 1.09 20.64
CA LEU A 378 15.24 1.09 19.76
C LEU A 378 15.25 -0.21 18.95
N GLY A 379 14.14 -0.94 19.03
CA GLY A 379 13.81 -1.99 18.08
C GLY A 379 12.46 -1.72 17.42
N PHE A 380 12.26 -2.24 16.21
CA PHE A 380 11.06 -1.98 15.44
C PHE A 380 10.58 -3.16 14.61
N VAL A 381 9.27 -3.19 14.38
CA VAL A 381 8.62 -4.12 13.47
C VAL A 381 7.67 -3.34 12.58
N GLY A 382 7.60 -3.72 11.31
CA GLY A 382 6.87 -2.93 10.34
C GLY A 382 6.69 -3.57 8.99
N LEU A 383 6.37 -2.73 8.01
CA LEU A 383 6.19 -3.15 6.62
C LEU A 383 6.64 -2.10 5.63
N ASN A 384 6.75 -2.55 4.38
CA ASN A 384 6.98 -1.75 3.20
C ASN A 384 5.65 -1.24 2.66
N TYR A 385 5.46 0.08 2.69
CA TYR A 385 4.24 0.73 2.27
C TYR A 385 4.34 1.22 0.82
N THR A 386 4.05 0.31 -0.10
CA THR A 386 4.32 0.47 -1.54
C THR A 386 3.37 1.39 -2.31
N LYS A 387 2.38 2.01 -1.65
CA LYS A 387 1.40 2.89 -2.33
C LYS A 387 2.02 4.16 -2.92
N PHE A 388 3.09 4.70 -2.33
CA PHE A 388 3.79 5.86 -2.87
C PHE A 388 4.50 5.54 -4.20
N GLN A 389 4.97 4.31 -4.34
CA GLN A 389 5.51 3.80 -5.60
C GLN A 389 4.42 3.39 -6.61
N LEU A 390 3.34 2.74 -6.15
CA LEU A 390 2.43 1.97 -7.01
C LEU A 390 1.01 2.56 -7.16
N GLY A 391 0.74 3.78 -6.70
CA GLY A 391 -0.60 4.35 -6.89
C GLY A 391 -0.78 5.82 -6.59
N TYR A 392 -0.18 6.35 -5.54
CA TYR A 392 -0.43 7.72 -5.10
C TYR A 392 0.11 8.80 -6.04
N SER A 393 1.06 8.44 -6.89
CA SER A 393 1.52 9.28 -7.99
C SER A 393 0.41 9.63 -8.99
N ASN A 394 -0.48 8.69 -9.29
CA ASN A 394 -1.60 8.91 -10.22
C ASN A 394 -2.78 9.63 -9.54
N LYS A 395 -3.05 9.28 -8.27
CA LYS A 395 -4.15 9.86 -7.50
C LYS A 395 -3.84 9.77 -6.01
N THR A 396 -3.68 10.93 -5.36
CA THR A 396 -3.51 10.99 -3.91
C THR A 396 -4.80 10.61 -3.19
N ASP A 397 -4.65 9.92 -2.04
CA ASP A 397 -5.79 9.50 -1.22
C ASP A 397 -5.40 9.56 0.26
N PHE A 398 -5.73 10.70 0.89
CA PHE A 398 -5.47 10.98 2.29
C PHE A 398 -6.31 10.09 3.21
N GLU A 399 -7.57 9.83 2.86
CA GLU A 399 -8.45 8.97 3.67
C GLU A 399 -7.88 7.56 3.77
N LYS A 400 -7.51 6.98 2.62
CA LYS A 400 -6.92 5.64 2.58
C LYS A 400 -5.62 5.55 3.36
N LEU A 401 -4.74 6.56 3.22
CA LEU A 401 -3.50 6.63 3.97
C LEU A 401 -3.77 6.70 5.49
N THR A 402 -4.75 7.50 5.93
CA THR A 402 -5.13 7.57 7.34
C THR A 402 -5.64 6.23 7.85
N ARG A 403 -6.52 5.55 7.11
CA ARG A 403 -7.04 4.22 7.48
C ARG A 403 -5.91 3.23 7.68
N HIS A 404 -4.97 3.17 6.74
CA HIS A 404 -3.85 2.25 6.82
C HIS A 404 -2.95 2.55 8.03
N LEU A 405 -2.54 3.79 8.26
CA LEU A 405 -1.63 4.10 9.38
C LEU A 405 -2.28 3.87 10.75
N VAL A 406 -3.57 4.19 10.92
CA VAL A 406 -4.32 3.88 12.16
C VAL A 406 -4.38 2.36 12.36
N GLN A 407 -4.68 1.60 11.32
CA GLN A 407 -4.68 0.14 11.39
C GLN A 407 -3.31 -0.44 11.75
N LEU A 408 -2.22 0.10 11.18
CA LEU A 408 -0.86 -0.34 11.52
C LEU A 408 -0.50 -0.02 12.97
N GLN A 409 -0.91 1.15 13.48
CA GLN A 409 -0.78 1.47 14.91
C GLN A 409 -1.49 0.43 15.78
N ASP A 410 -2.73 0.05 15.44
CA ASP A 410 -3.51 -0.96 16.18
C ASP A 410 -2.86 -2.35 16.17
N TRP A 411 -2.03 -2.64 15.16
CA TRP A 411 -1.24 -3.88 15.08
C TRP A 411 0.05 -3.80 15.90
N GLY A 412 0.42 -2.63 16.41
CA GLY A 412 1.68 -2.39 17.11
C GLY A 412 2.87 -2.11 16.19
N VAL A 413 2.64 -1.87 14.90
CA VAL A 413 3.69 -1.43 13.98
C VAL A 413 4.22 -0.08 14.45
N ASN A 414 5.55 0.05 14.52
CA ASN A 414 6.23 1.27 14.94
C ASN A 414 7.26 1.75 13.91
N CYS A 415 7.34 1.12 12.73
CA CYS A 415 8.14 1.60 11.62
C CYS A 415 7.48 1.25 10.28
N VAL A 416 7.60 2.13 9.29
CA VAL A 416 7.19 1.89 7.91
C VAL A 416 8.32 2.31 6.98
N ARG A 417 8.68 1.43 6.04
CA ARG A 417 9.54 1.77 4.90
C ARG A 417 8.69 2.24 3.73
N LEU A 418 8.94 3.46 3.28
CA LEU A 418 8.24 4.10 2.17
C LEU A 418 9.04 3.93 0.89
N THR A 419 8.50 3.13 -0.03
CA THR A 419 9.07 3.02 -1.38
C THR A 419 8.59 4.19 -2.24
N LEU A 420 9.55 4.91 -2.83
CA LEU A 420 9.29 6.14 -3.58
C LEU A 420 9.68 6.00 -5.07
N ASN A 421 8.96 6.72 -5.91
CA ASN A 421 9.38 7.02 -7.29
C ASN A 421 10.22 8.29 -7.29
N MET A 422 11.50 8.18 -7.67
CA MET A 422 12.41 9.34 -7.74
C MET A 422 11.86 10.47 -8.63
N MET A 423 11.13 10.11 -9.70
CA MET A 423 10.56 11.07 -10.66
C MET A 423 9.37 11.85 -10.14
N MET A 424 8.74 11.44 -9.04
CA MET A 424 7.74 12.28 -8.39
C MET A 424 8.37 13.46 -7.64
N ILE A 425 9.67 13.41 -7.36
CA ILE A 425 10.42 14.51 -6.74
C ILE A 425 11.13 15.32 -7.81
N GLN A 426 11.80 14.66 -8.76
CA GLN A 426 12.49 15.31 -9.86
C GLN A 426 11.89 14.89 -11.22
N PRO A 427 10.71 15.42 -11.61
CA PRO A 427 10.02 15.03 -12.84
C PRO A 427 10.75 15.44 -14.11
N GLN A 428 11.65 16.42 -14.01
CA GLN A 428 12.58 16.86 -15.03
C GLN A 428 13.90 17.23 -14.35
N GLN A 429 15.02 17.10 -15.07
CA GLN A 429 16.34 17.47 -14.54
C GLN A 429 16.32 18.87 -13.93
N GLY A 430 16.64 18.97 -12.64
CA GLY A 430 16.74 20.22 -11.91
C GLY A 430 15.43 20.85 -11.44
N VAL A 431 14.27 20.24 -11.73
CA VAL A 431 12.95 20.72 -11.29
C VAL A 431 12.49 19.93 -10.07
N TYR A 432 12.11 20.61 -9.00
CA TYR A 432 11.70 20.07 -7.70
C TYR A 432 10.33 20.59 -7.27
N PRO A 433 9.69 20.03 -6.21
CA PRO A 433 8.34 20.39 -5.80
C PRO A 433 8.09 21.89 -5.54
N GLU A 434 9.11 22.59 -5.05
CA GLU A 434 9.09 24.03 -4.79
C GLU A 434 9.22 24.91 -6.04
N ASP A 435 9.57 24.35 -7.20
CA ASP A 435 9.70 25.12 -8.44
C ASP A 435 8.32 25.41 -9.08
N PRO A 436 8.10 26.62 -9.64
CA PRO A 436 6.79 27.00 -10.20
C PRO A 436 6.26 26.07 -11.31
N GLU A 437 7.16 25.42 -12.06
CA GLU A 437 6.83 24.56 -13.19
C GLU A 437 6.52 23.11 -12.79
N TYR A 438 6.85 22.69 -11.57
CA TYR A 438 6.66 21.30 -11.10
C TYR A 438 5.23 20.82 -11.29
N ALA A 439 4.26 21.56 -10.76
CA ALA A 439 2.85 21.16 -10.81
C ALA A 439 2.32 21.08 -12.24
N GLN A 440 2.85 21.89 -13.17
CA GLN A 440 2.50 21.84 -14.58
C GLN A 440 3.04 20.57 -15.24
N ILE A 441 4.31 20.22 -14.99
CA ILE A 441 4.94 19.01 -15.53
C ILE A 441 4.20 17.77 -15.02
N ILE A 442 3.99 17.65 -13.71
CA ILE A 442 3.25 16.52 -13.11
C ILE A 442 1.86 16.35 -13.75
N LYS A 443 1.10 17.44 -13.89
CA LYS A 443 -0.22 17.40 -14.56
C LYS A 443 -0.13 17.01 -16.03
N ALA A 444 0.89 17.43 -16.76
CA ALA A 444 1.07 17.07 -18.17
C ALA A 444 1.26 15.57 -18.39
N HIS A 445 1.74 14.86 -17.37
CA HIS A 445 1.88 13.40 -17.34
C HIS A 445 0.68 12.67 -16.73
N ASN A 446 -0.44 13.36 -16.50
CA ASN A 446 -1.65 12.83 -15.83
C ASN A 446 -1.40 12.34 -14.40
N LEU A 447 -0.48 12.98 -13.69
CA LEU A 447 -0.14 12.69 -12.30
C LEU A 447 -0.71 13.75 -11.35
N ASP A 448 -0.79 13.42 -10.07
CA ASP A 448 -1.36 14.31 -9.05
C ASP A 448 -0.28 15.19 -8.40
N PRO A 449 -0.34 16.54 -8.56
CA PRO A 449 0.63 17.46 -7.97
C PRO A 449 0.58 17.48 -6.43
N ARG A 450 -0.44 16.90 -5.80
CA ARG A 450 -0.55 16.79 -4.34
C ARG A 450 0.29 15.64 -3.75
N PHE A 451 1.04 14.91 -4.57
CA PHE A 451 1.86 13.79 -4.11
C PHE A 451 2.78 14.17 -2.93
N ILE A 452 3.42 15.34 -3.00
CA ILE A 452 4.31 15.83 -1.94
C ILE A 452 3.54 16.24 -0.69
N GLU A 453 2.35 16.84 -0.84
CA GLU A 453 1.44 17.10 0.30
C GLU A 453 1.04 15.79 1.00
N LEU A 454 0.78 14.72 0.25
CA LEU A 454 0.48 13.40 0.81
C LEU A 454 1.68 12.78 1.52
N LEU A 455 2.90 12.98 0.99
CA LEU A 455 4.14 12.52 1.60
C LEU A 455 4.40 13.21 2.94
N ASP A 456 4.24 14.54 2.99
CA ASP A 456 4.33 15.32 4.22
C ASP A 456 3.27 14.90 5.25
N TYR A 457 2.04 14.68 4.76
CA TYR A 457 0.94 14.16 5.58
C TYR A 457 1.25 12.79 6.17
N HIS A 458 1.85 11.87 5.39
CA HIS A 458 2.30 10.56 5.89
C HIS A 458 3.28 10.72 7.04
N VAL A 459 4.38 11.45 6.85
CA VAL A 459 5.44 11.60 7.88
C VAL A 459 4.88 12.20 9.16
N LYS A 460 4.00 13.19 9.02
CA LYS A 460 3.35 13.82 10.17
C LYS A 460 2.42 12.85 10.89
N LEU A 461 1.55 12.17 10.16
CA LEU A 461 0.58 11.22 10.71
C LEU A 461 1.26 10.02 11.38
N ALA A 462 2.26 9.43 10.71
CA ALA A 462 3.05 8.34 11.25
C ALA A 462 3.68 8.74 12.60
N GLY A 463 4.25 9.94 12.69
CA GLY A 463 4.82 10.47 13.94
C GLY A 463 3.83 10.60 15.10
N GLU A 464 2.63 11.15 14.87
CA GLU A 464 1.58 11.23 15.90
C GLU A 464 1.22 9.83 16.44
N LEU A 465 1.14 8.87 15.51
CA LEU A 465 0.78 7.48 15.79
C LEU A 465 1.92 6.67 16.42
N GLY A 466 3.13 7.21 16.49
CA GLY A 466 4.31 6.53 17.05
C GLY A 466 5.01 5.59 16.06
N ILE A 467 4.92 5.89 14.76
CA ILE A 467 5.47 5.09 13.66
C ILE A 467 6.60 5.87 12.97
N TYR A 468 7.82 5.34 13.03
CA TYR A 468 8.95 5.90 12.29
C TYR A 468 8.82 5.66 10.78
N THR A 469 9.35 6.58 9.98
CA THR A 469 9.44 6.44 8.52
C THR A 469 10.89 6.17 8.07
N ILE A 470 11.11 5.20 7.20
CA ILE A 470 12.35 5.03 6.43
C ILE A 470 12.04 5.29 4.96
N PHE A 471 12.87 6.07 4.27
CA PHE A 471 12.69 6.30 2.83
C PHE A 471 13.60 5.41 1.99
N ASP A 472 13.05 4.91 0.88
CA ASP A 472 13.74 4.12 -0.13
C ASP A 472 13.41 4.61 -1.56
N TRP A 473 14.44 4.69 -2.41
CA TRP A 473 14.27 4.85 -3.85
C TRP A 473 14.05 3.50 -4.52
N HIS A 474 12.81 3.25 -4.91
CA HIS A 474 12.43 1.96 -5.47
C HIS A 474 12.29 1.99 -6.99
N GLU A 475 12.10 3.19 -7.56
CA GLU A 475 11.92 3.38 -9.00
C GLU A 475 12.57 4.65 -9.54
N TYR A 476 13.01 4.56 -10.80
CA TYR A 476 13.77 5.58 -11.52
C TYR A 476 13.09 5.98 -12.83
N GLY A 477 13.46 7.14 -13.35
CA GLY A 477 12.99 7.67 -14.63
C GLY A 477 13.58 7.01 -15.87
N THR A 478 13.72 5.69 -15.90
CA THR A 478 14.36 4.97 -17.02
C THR A 478 13.37 4.18 -17.88
N ARG A 479 12.06 4.26 -17.58
CA ARG A 479 11.01 3.43 -18.20
C ARG A 479 9.88 4.29 -18.81
N PRO A 480 9.93 4.62 -20.12
CA PRO A 480 8.96 5.51 -20.78
C PRO A 480 7.49 5.05 -20.75
N TYR A 481 7.23 3.78 -20.44
CA TYR A 481 5.89 3.20 -20.42
C TYR A 481 5.41 2.83 -19.00
N ARG A 482 6.11 3.30 -17.95
CA ARG A 482 5.76 2.95 -16.57
C ARG A 482 4.47 3.65 -16.15
N TYR A 483 3.42 2.85 -15.92
CA TYR A 483 2.08 3.32 -15.60
C TYR A 483 2.03 4.23 -14.35
N PHE A 484 2.74 3.89 -13.29
CA PHE A 484 2.70 4.63 -12.04
C PHE A 484 3.40 5.99 -12.09
N VAL A 485 4.02 6.37 -13.21
CA VAL A 485 4.58 7.71 -13.40
C VAL A 485 4.12 8.30 -14.74
N GLY A 486 2.88 8.01 -15.13
CA GLY A 486 2.20 8.65 -16.27
C GLY A 486 2.29 7.90 -17.60
N GLY A 487 2.93 6.74 -17.63
CA GLY A 487 3.08 5.91 -18.82
C GLY A 487 1.85 5.07 -19.18
N GLN A 488 1.86 4.52 -20.40
CA GLN A 488 0.84 3.58 -20.87
C GLN A 488 1.51 2.31 -21.42
N PRO A 489 1.44 1.16 -20.71
CA PRO A 489 2.06 -0.08 -21.17
C PRO A 489 1.59 -0.55 -22.55
N GLU A 490 0.34 -0.23 -22.92
CA GLU A 490 -0.24 -0.55 -24.23
C GLU A 490 0.39 0.23 -25.37
N ASP A 491 0.89 1.45 -25.12
CA ASP A 491 1.51 2.27 -26.16
C ASP A 491 2.80 1.63 -26.67
N LYS A 492 3.52 0.89 -25.82
CA LYS A 492 4.65 0.05 -26.23
C LYS A 492 4.23 -0.98 -27.28
N LYS A 493 3.11 -1.68 -27.03
CA LYS A 493 2.59 -2.71 -27.95
C LYS A 493 2.11 -2.10 -29.28
N LYS A 494 1.65 -0.85 -29.25
CA LYS A 494 1.18 -0.09 -30.43
C LYS A 494 2.29 0.67 -31.14
N GLY A 495 3.56 0.54 -30.72
CA GLY A 495 4.69 1.26 -31.31
C GLY A 495 4.60 2.79 -31.14
N LYS A 496 3.89 3.26 -30.12
CA LYS A 496 3.75 4.69 -29.80
C LYS A 496 4.87 5.14 -28.86
N PRO A 497 5.21 6.45 -28.84
CA PRO A 497 6.03 7.03 -27.78
C PRO A 497 5.38 6.80 -26.41
N GLY A 498 6.21 6.51 -25.41
CA GLY A 498 5.84 6.47 -24.01
C GLY A 498 5.66 7.87 -23.42
N THR A 499 4.80 7.96 -22.42
CA THR A 499 4.36 9.21 -21.78
C THR A 499 4.76 9.30 -20.31
N ALA A 500 5.52 8.33 -19.79
CA ALA A 500 5.96 8.38 -18.40
C ALA A 500 7.00 9.49 -18.17
N LEU A 501 7.12 9.94 -16.92
CA LEU A 501 8.29 10.68 -16.44
C LEU A 501 9.51 9.75 -16.52
N ALA A 502 10.26 9.86 -17.61
CA ALA A 502 11.37 8.95 -17.89
C ALA A 502 12.55 9.66 -18.57
N TRP A 503 12.95 10.83 -18.07
CA TRP A 503 14.00 11.64 -18.68
C TRP A 503 15.42 11.06 -18.51
N LEU A 504 15.59 9.99 -17.73
CA LEU A 504 16.84 9.20 -17.69
C LEU A 504 16.88 8.13 -18.79
N ALA A 505 15.75 7.83 -19.46
CA ALA A 505 15.76 7.00 -20.65
C ALA A 505 16.43 7.76 -21.81
N PRO A 506 17.11 7.06 -22.74
CA PRO A 506 17.76 7.71 -23.88
C PRO A 506 16.74 8.36 -24.84
N ASP A 507 15.51 7.85 -24.87
CA ASP A 507 14.39 8.41 -25.63
C ASP A 507 13.05 7.97 -25.00
N ASN A 508 11.93 8.43 -25.57
CA ASN A 508 10.59 8.09 -25.09
C ASN A 508 10.08 6.70 -25.50
N ARG A 509 10.92 5.79 -26.00
CA ARG A 509 10.56 4.45 -26.48
C ARG A 509 11.44 3.34 -25.89
N THR A 510 12.64 3.67 -25.46
CA THR A 510 13.66 2.70 -25.10
C THR A 510 13.82 2.66 -23.58
N PRO A 511 13.30 1.63 -22.89
CA PRO A 511 13.57 1.47 -21.47
C PRO A 511 15.03 1.04 -21.26
N VAL A 512 15.65 1.55 -20.21
CA VAL A 512 17.00 1.15 -19.78
C VAL A 512 17.01 0.75 -18.31
N SER A 513 17.99 -0.04 -17.90
CA SER A 513 18.30 -0.21 -16.48
C SER A 513 18.89 1.09 -15.93
N PHE A 514 18.69 1.33 -14.63
CA PHE A 514 19.50 2.34 -13.96
C PHE A 514 20.98 1.93 -14.05
N ASP A 515 21.86 2.93 -14.12
CA ASP A 515 23.28 2.75 -14.36
C ASP A 515 24.03 3.84 -13.63
N TYR A 516 24.61 3.51 -12.47
CA TYR A 516 25.33 4.48 -11.65
C TYR A 516 26.63 4.99 -12.31
N SER A 517 27.17 4.26 -13.30
CA SER A 517 28.34 4.73 -14.05
C SER A 517 28.00 5.89 -14.99
N ASN A 518 26.74 6.01 -15.41
CA ASN A 518 26.24 7.13 -16.18
C ASN A 518 26.14 8.39 -15.30
N LYS A 519 26.85 9.46 -15.69
CA LYS A 519 26.89 10.73 -14.96
C LYS A 519 25.50 11.32 -14.72
N LEU A 520 24.59 11.22 -15.69
CA LEU A 520 23.23 11.76 -15.57
C LEU A 520 22.43 11.03 -14.49
N HIS A 521 22.46 9.69 -14.53
CA HIS A 521 21.78 8.82 -13.55
C HIS A 521 22.32 9.05 -12.14
N ARG A 522 23.65 9.07 -12.00
CA ARG A 522 24.32 9.34 -10.74
C ARG A 522 23.93 10.70 -10.18
N THR A 523 24.01 11.76 -10.99
CA THR A 523 23.64 13.11 -10.54
C THR A 523 22.19 13.16 -10.08
N ALA A 524 21.24 12.60 -10.85
CA ALA A 524 19.83 12.57 -10.48
C ALA A 524 19.61 11.89 -9.11
N LEU A 525 20.28 10.76 -8.87
CA LEU A 525 20.18 10.04 -7.60
C LEU A 525 20.73 10.86 -6.43
N LEU A 526 21.93 11.43 -6.56
CA LEU A 526 22.54 12.25 -5.50
C LEU A 526 21.72 13.51 -5.20
N ASP A 527 21.21 14.14 -6.25
CA ASP A 527 20.35 15.31 -6.17
C ASP A 527 19.02 15.01 -5.45
N CYS A 528 18.39 13.87 -5.76
CA CYS A 528 17.16 13.46 -5.08
C CYS A 528 17.37 13.10 -3.60
N HIS A 529 18.49 12.47 -3.23
CA HIS A 529 18.86 12.30 -1.81
C HIS A 529 19.07 13.64 -1.10
N THR A 530 19.78 14.56 -1.77
CA THR A 530 20.03 15.91 -1.27
C THR A 530 18.71 16.62 -1.00
N TRP A 531 17.77 16.56 -1.95
CA TRP A 531 16.45 17.14 -1.81
C TRP A 531 15.69 16.53 -0.64
N LEU A 532 15.61 15.19 -0.56
CA LEU A 532 14.86 14.49 0.48
C LEU A 532 15.39 14.81 1.89
N ALA A 533 16.72 14.80 2.05
CA ALA A 533 17.38 15.14 3.31
C ALA A 533 17.17 16.61 3.71
N LYS A 534 17.18 17.53 2.74
CA LYS A 534 16.92 18.96 2.98
C LYS A 534 15.45 19.20 3.36
N HIS A 535 14.51 18.60 2.64
CA HIS A 535 13.07 18.78 2.83
C HIS A 535 12.63 18.30 4.22
N PHE A 536 13.16 17.16 4.67
CA PHE A 536 12.85 16.58 5.98
C PHE A 536 13.94 16.76 7.03
N LYS A 537 14.77 17.79 6.88
CA LYS A 537 15.90 18.06 7.77
C LYS A 537 15.45 18.09 9.23
N ALA A 538 16.16 17.37 10.10
CA ALA A 538 15.93 17.31 11.54
C ALA A 538 14.51 16.83 11.97
N ASN A 539 13.69 16.30 11.07
CA ASN A 539 12.40 15.74 11.43
C ASN A 539 12.58 14.37 12.12
N PRO A 540 12.24 14.23 13.41
CA PRO A 540 12.50 13.01 14.16
C PRO A 540 11.54 11.87 13.83
N ASN A 541 10.46 12.14 13.09
CA ASN A 541 9.53 11.10 12.64
C ASN A 541 10.12 10.20 11.55
N ILE A 542 11.21 10.65 10.91
CA ILE A 542 11.99 9.85 9.99
C ILE A 542 13.10 9.19 10.79
N LEU A 543 13.20 7.88 10.69
CA LEU A 543 14.29 7.12 11.29
C LEU A 543 15.57 7.30 10.46
N GLY A 544 15.47 7.12 9.13
CA GLY A 544 16.60 7.28 8.24
C GLY A 544 16.24 7.22 6.76
N ILE A 545 17.27 7.29 5.93
CA ILE A 545 17.19 7.15 4.47
C ILE A 545 18.05 5.95 4.07
N GLU A 546 17.50 5.05 3.27
CA GLU A 546 18.27 3.99 2.65
C GLU A 546 19.09 4.52 1.48
N VAL A 547 20.33 4.07 1.41
CA VAL A 547 21.31 4.48 0.40
C VAL A 547 22.02 3.25 -0.17
N PRO A 548 22.30 3.20 -1.49
CA PRO A 548 22.01 4.23 -2.48
C PRO A 548 20.57 4.19 -2.99
N PHE A 549 19.94 3.01 -2.99
CA PHE A 549 18.57 2.76 -3.47
C PHE A 549 18.25 1.28 -3.26
N ASN A 550 17.01 0.88 -3.53
CA ASN A 550 16.53 -0.48 -3.39
C ASN A 550 17.35 -1.51 -4.18
N GLU A 551 17.93 -2.48 -3.47
CA GLU A 551 18.51 -3.71 -4.03
C GLU A 551 19.47 -3.47 -5.21
N PRO A 552 20.63 -2.83 -5.01
CA PRO A 552 21.57 -2.60 -6.11
C PRO A 552 22.12 -3.93 -6.65
N HIS A 553 21.67 -4.35 -7.84
CA HIS A 553 22.00 -5.65 -8.45
C HIS A 553 22.45 -5.55 -9.92
N ASP A 554 22.81 -4.36 -10.38
CA ASP A 554 23.41 -4.19 -11.70
C ASP A 554 24.87 -4.67 -11.72
N ALA A 555 25.47 -4.74 -12.92
CA ALA A 555 26.85 -5.19 -13.09
C ALA A 555 27.88 -4.26 -12.39
N PHE A 556 27.54 -2.99 -12.18
CA PHE A 556 28.40 -2.04 -11.48
C PHE A 556 28.41 -2.34 -9.98
N ALA A 557 27.23 -2.53 -9.38
CA ALA A 557 27.02 -2.89 -7.98
C ALA A 557 27.48 -4.31 -7.61
N ALA A 558 27.60 -5.21 -8.59
CA ALA A 558 28.18 -6.54 -8.40
C ALA A 558 29.68 -6.51 -8.04
N VAL A 559 30.37 -5.38 -8.29
CA VAL A 559 31.76 -5.17 -7.88
C VAL A 559 31.77 -4.47 -6.53
N GLU A 560 32.34 -5.14 -5.52
CA GLU A 560 32.31 -4.68 -4.13
C GLU A 560 32.82 -3.23 -3.93
N THR A 561 33.95 -2.88 -4.55
CA THR A 561 34.54 -1.53 -4.45
C THR A 561 33.65 -0.46 -5.05
N ASN A 562 32.90 -0.79 -6.11
CA ASN A 562 31.94 0.11 -6.75
C ASN A 562 30.70 0.29 -5.89
N LEU A 563 30.15 -0.79 -5.32
CA LEU A 563 29.04 -0.74 -4.38
C LEU A 563 29.38 0.15 -3.17
N ARG A 564 30.54 -0.09 -2.54
CA ARG A 564 31.03 0.71 -1.42
C ARG A 564 31.12 2.20 -1.76
N LYS A 565 31.67 2.53 -2.92
CA LYS A 565 31.77 3.91 -3.41
C LYS A 565 30.39 4.54 -3.61
N MET A 566 29.46 3.82 -4.23
CA MET A 566 28.11 4.29 -4.51
C MET A 566 27.34 4.58 -3.21
N ILE A 567 27.43 3.69 -2.21
CA ILE A 567 26.86 3.89 -0.87
C ILE A 567 27.46 5.13 -0.19
N ASP A 568 28.80 5.29 -0.19
CA ASP A 568 29.46 6.44 0.45
C ASP A 568 29.08 7.78 -0.20
N GLU A 569 29.03 7.85 -1.54
CA GLU A 569 28.66 9.06 -2.26
C GLU A 569 27.21 9.49 -1.99
N THR A 570 26.28 8.54 -1.92
CA THR A 570 24.86 8.80 -1.61
C THR A 570 24.64 9.17 -0.15
N ALA A 571 25.29 8.48 0.79
CA ALA A 571 25.29 8.87 2.20
C ALA A 571 25.85 10.27 2.40
N LYS A 572 26.95 10.61 1.72
CA LYS A 572 27.51 11.96 1.74
C LYS A 572 26.52 13.01 1.26
N ALA A 573 25.75 12.74 0.21
CA ALA A 573 24.72 13.66 -0.29
C ALA A 573 23.66 13.97 0.79
N VAL A 574 23.20 12.94 1.53
CA VAL A 574 22.29 13.08 2.66
C VAL A 574 22.93 13.89 3.79
N LYS A 575 24.10 13.45 4.27
CA LYS A 575 24.79 14.02 5.43
C LYS A 575 25.24 15.48 5.23
N LEU A 576 25.44 15.91 3.99
CA LEU A 576 25.71 17.33 3.68
C LEU A 576 24.53 18.24 4.00
N GLN A 577 23.29 17.75 3.87
CA GLN A 577 22.07 18.53 4.14
C GLN A 577 21.59 18.34 5.59
N ASP A 578 21.66 17.11 6.09
CA ASP A 578 21.24 16.73 7.44
C ASP A 578 22.30 15.80 8.08
N PRO A 579 23.32 16.34 8.76
CA PRO A 579 24.42 15.56 9.33
C PRO A 579 23.99 14.48 10.33
N ASP A 580 22.88 14.72 11.04
CA ASP A 580 22.36 13.83 12.08
C ASP A 580 21.41 12.76 11.52
N ARG A 581 20.98 12.88 10.26
CA ARG A 581 20.09 11.90 9.62
C ARG A 581 20.76 10.55 9.50
N LEU A 582 20.12 9.49 10.02
CA LEU A 582 20.62 8.13 9.85
C LEU A 582 20.57 7.71 8.37
N CYS A 583 21.67 7.16 7.88
CA CYS A 583 21.80 6.54 6.57
C CYS A 583 21.96 5.03 6.74
N PHE A 584 21.07 4.25 6.12
CA PHE A 584 21.13 2.80 6.13
C PHE A 584 21.64 2.29 4.78
N GLY A 585 22.78 1.59 4.80
CA GLY A 585 23.38 1.03 3.59
C GLY A 585 22.58 -0.18 3.08
N MET A 586 22.19 -0.11 1.81
CA MET A 586 21.63 -1.23 1.05
C MET A 586 22.77 -2.04 0.44
N THR A 587 22.78 -3.33 0.72
CA THR A 587 23.79 -4.25 0.19
C THR A 587 23.35 -4.84 -1.15
N SER A 588 24.29 -5.36 -1.92
CA SER A 588 24.00 -5.80 -3.29
C SER A 588 23.16 -7.07 -3.35
N SER A 589 22.54 -7.31 -4.50
CA SER A 589 21.84 -8.56 -4.83
C SER A 589 20.81 -8.96 -3.77
N TYR A 590 19.78 -8.15 -3.51
CA TYR A 590 18.79 -8.44 -2.45
C TYR A 590 19.44 -8.76 -1.10
N SER A 591 20.62 -8.22 -0.82
CA SER A 591 21.42 -8.43 0.39
C SER A 591 21.78 -9.87 0.79
N HIS A 592 21.42 -10.86 -0.02
CA HIS A 592 21.73 -12.26 0.28
C HIS A 592 23.20 -12.61 -0.01
N ASP A 593 23.96 -11.68 -0.59
CA ASP A 593 25.41 -11.75 -0.57
C ASP A 593 25.93 -11.52 0.85
N ASN A 594 26.09 -12.62 1.58
CA ASN A 594 26.68 -12.65 2.91
C ASN A 594 28.12 -13.21 2.88
N ALA A 595 28.70 -13.35 1.69
CA ALA A 595 30.10 -13.75 1.51
C ALA A 595 31.03 -12.54 1.40
N THR A 596 30.54 -11.39 0.92
CA THR A 596 31.36 -10.19 0.72
C THR A 596 31.49 -9.29 1.96
N PRO A 597 32.68 -8.70 2.22
CA PRO A 597 32.92 -7.82 3.36
C PRO A 597 32.01 -6.59 3.41
N THR A 598 31.85 -5.86 2.31
CA THR A 598 31.03 -4.62 2.26
C THR A 598 29.56 -4.88 2.61
N SER A 599 29.08 -6.10 2.36
CA SER A 599 27.73 -6.50 2.72
C SER A 599 27.58 -6.87 4.19
N THR A 600 28.66 -7.26 4.88
CA THR A 600 28.58 -7.92 6.19
C THR A 600 29.25 -7.16 7.33
N TRP A 601 30.50 -6.72 7.18
CA TRP A 601 31.29 -6.14 8.29
C TRP A 601 32.19 -4.96 7.92
N LEU A 602 32.46 -4.73 6.63
CA LEU A 602 33.29 -3.64 6.14
C LEU A 602 32.43 -2.54 5.50
N ILE A 603 31.48 -2.01 6.27
CA ILE A 603 30.54 -1.03 5.74
C ILE A 603 31.24 0.29 5.38
N PRO A 604 30.71 1.06 4.41
CA PRO A 604 31.30 2.33 3.99
C PRO A 604 31.26 3.39 5.09
N ASP A 605 32.15 4.38 5.01
CA ASP A 605 32.15 5.53 5.92
C ASP A 605 30.80 6.29 5.79
N ARG A 606 30.37 7.00 6.85
CA ARG A 606 29.12 7.81 6.91
C ARG A 606 27.82 7.03 6.95
N ILE A 607 27.87 5.70 6.87
CA ILE A 607 26.72 4.83 7.10
C ILE A 607 26.55 4.57 8.59
N ASP A 608 25.30 4.62 9.05
CA ASP A 608 24.93 4.45 10.45
C ASP A 608 24.46 3.02 10.76
N GLY A 609 24.05 2.27 9.73
CA GLY A 609 23.57 0.89 9.84
C GLY A 609 23.29 0.25 8.48
N LEU A 610 22.75 -0.97 8.46
CA LEU A 610 22.39 -1.69 7.23
C LEU A 610 20.88 -2.01 7.17
N GLY A 611 20.28 -1.85 6.00
CA GLY A 611 18.89 -2.20 5.70
C GLY A 611 18.78 -3.41 4.79
N SER A 612 19.41 -4.53 5.16
CA SER A 612 19.53 -5.70 4.28
C SER A 612 18.18 -6.35 3.96
N HIS A 613 18.00 -6.97 2.80
CA HIS A 613 16.82 -7.78 2.48
C HIS A 613 17.10 -9.26 2.64
N PHE A 614 16.27 -10.00 3.37
CA PHE A 614 16.46 -11.43 3.54
C PHE A 614 15.14 -12.16 3.41
N TYR A 615 14.90 -12.72 2.22
CA TYR A 615 13.80 -13.63 1.98
C TYR A 615 14.17 -15.03 2.44
N MET A 616 13.41 -15.57 3.39
CA MET A 616 13.67 -16.87 4.03
C MET A 616 13.98 -18.01 3.02
N ALA A 617 13.21 -18.11 1.94
CA ALA A 617 13.37 -19.16 0.92
C ALA A 617 14.64 -19.01 0.06
N ASN A 618 15.39 -17.93 0.25
CA ASN A 618 16.64 -17.63 -0.44
C ASN A 618 17.84 -17.65 0.53
N GLY A 619 18.04 -18.78 1.22
CA GLY A 619 19.23 -19.04 2.06
C GLY A 619 20.21 -20.05 1.44
N PRO A 620 21.37 -20.28 2.09
CA PRO A 620 22.42 -21.24 1.68
C PRO A 620 22.01 -22.70 1.96
N ILE A 621 20.85 -23.12 1.48
CA ILE A 621 20.32 -24.49 1.65
C ILE A 621 20.22 -25.17 0.30
N ASP A 622 20.38 -26.48 0.22
CA ASP A 622 20.30 -27.16 -1.06
C ASP A 622 18.91 -27.03 -1.72
N LEU A 623 18.91 -27.02 -3.05
CA LEU A 623 17.69 -27.02 -3.86
C LEU A 623 17.08 -28.42 -3.86
N ARG A 624 15.75 -28.50 -3.77
CA ARG A 624 15.00 -29.75 -3.97
C ARG A 624 15.17 -30.28 -5.38
N GLN A 625 14.92 -31.57 -5.56
CA GLN A 625 15.00 -32.22 -6.86
C GLN A 625 14.02 -31.63 -7.90
N ASP A 626 12.88 -31.10 -7.47
CA ASP A 626 11.83 -30.55 -8.34
C ASP A 626 12.06 -29.09 -8.77
N HIS A 627 13.11 -28.40 -8.29
CA HIS A 627 13.29 -26.96 -8.48
C HIS A 627 13.19 -26.49 -9.93
N LYS A 628 13.74 -27.24 -10.90
CA LYS A 628 13.74 -26.89 -12.33
C LYS A 628 12.35 -26.89 -12.97
N GLN A 629 11.37 -27.53 -12.32
CA GLN A 629 9.99 -27.64 -12.80
C GLN A 629 9.09 -26.52 -12.26
N ARG A 630 9.61 -25.71 -11.34
CA ARG A 630 8.89 -24.65 -10.63
C ARG A 630 9.12 -23.29 -11.28
N LYS A 631 8.28 -22.31 -10.95
CA LYS A 631 8.33 -20.96 -11.55
C LYS A 631 9.57 -20.19 -11.07
N HIS A 632 9.91 -20.35 -9.80
CA HIS A 632 11.10 -19.74 -9.19
C HIS A 632 12.01 -20.83 -8.62
N PRO A 633 12.83 -21.49 -9.48
CA PRO A 633 13.68 -22.60 -9.07
C PRO A 633 14.59 -22.30 -7.88
N TRP A 634 15.09 -21.08 -7.76
CA TRP A 634 16.02 -20.67 -6.69
C TRP A 634 15.38 -20.61 -5.29
N LEU A 635 14.05 -20.58 -5.20
CA LEU A 635 13.30 -20.59 -3.92
C LEU A 635 12.93 -22.02 -3.48
N CYS A 636 13.13 -23.03 -4.34
CA CYS A 636 12.72 -24.40 -4.08
C CYS A 636 13.76 -25.13 -3.23
N ARG A 637 14.01 -24.65 -2.02
CA ARG A 637 14.97 -25.19 -1.05
C ARG A 637 14.38 -26.36 -0.25
N ILE A 638 15.23 -27.17 0.38
CA ILE A 638 14.79 -28.22 1.32
C ILE A 638 14.05 -27.56 2.48
N VAL A 639 12.75 -27.85 2.62
CA VAL A 639 11.83 -27.09 3.47
C VAL A 639 12.27 -27.11 4.93
N ASP A 640 12.49 -28.30 5.47
CA ASP A 640 12.80 -28.45 6.90
C ASP A 640 14.13 -27.78 7.26
N GLU A 641 15.16 -27.95 6.43
CA GLU A 641 16.46 -27.29 6.59
C GLU A 641 16.37 -25.77 6.43
N THR A 642 15.49 -25.26 5.57
CA THR A 642 15.36 -23.81 5.35
C THR A 642 14.75 -23.12 6.57
N PHE A 643 13.72 -23.68 7.17
CA PHE A 643 13.16 -23.15 8.43
C PHE A 643 14.10 -23.28 9.62
N TYR A 644 14.99 -24.26 9.59
CA TYR A 644 15.97 -24.51 10.63
C TYR A 644 17.20 -23.58 10.48
N LEU A 645 17.81 -23.53 9.29
CA LEU A 645 19.13 -22.95 9.06
C LEU A 645 19.16 -21.84 8.01
N GLY A 646 18.12 -21.65 7.19
CA GLY A 646 18.10 -20.70 6.08
C GLY A 646 18.51 -19.29 6.51
N THR A 647 17.64 -18.61 7.28
CA THR A 647 17.92 -17.26 7.79
C THR A 647 19.07 -17.23 8.81
N PRO A 648 19.16 -18.15 9.81
CA PRO A 648 20.27 -18.13 10.76
C PRO A 648 21.67 -18.21 10.12
N ALA A 649 21.84 -19.02 9.07
CA ALA A 649 23.11 -19.10 8.34
C ALA A 649 23.39 -17.82 7.56
N VAL A 650 22.36 -17.23 6.91
CA VAL A 650 22.50 -15.94 6.21
C VAL A 650 22.99 -14.84 7.14
N LEU A 651 22.47 -14.80 8.36
CA LEU A 651 22.75 -13.75 9.35
C LEU A 651 24.03 -13.98 10.17
N MET A 652 24.62 -15.18 10.11
CA MET A 652 25.83 -15.50 10.89
C MET A 652 27.01 -14.54 10.61
N PRO A 653 27.32 -14.16 9.36
CA PRO A 653 28.38 -13.19 9.05
C PRO A 653 28.17 -11.79 9.65
N TYR A 654 26.95 -11.47 10.09
CA TYR A 654 26.61 -10.20 10.72
C TYR A 654 26.72 -10.25 12.25
N ALA A 655 27.02 -11.42 12.85
CA ALA A 655 27.02 -11.62 14.29
C ALA A 655 28.01 -10.74 15.07
N THR A 656 29.02 -10.19 14.39
CA THR A 656 30.07 -9.33 14.96
C THR A 656 29.96 -7.86 14.52
N GLN A 657 28.88 -7.52 13.81
CA GLN A 657 28.64 -6.20 13.25
C GLN A 657 28.59 -5.14 14.34
N LEU A 658 29.27 -4.03 14.10
CA LEU A 658 29.37 -2.89 15.02
C LEU A 658 28.27 -1.84 14.81
N TYR A 659 27.31 -2.12 13.94
CA TYR A 659 26.30 -1.19 13.50
C TYR A 659 24.93 -1.87 13.56
N PRO A 660 23.85 -1.13 13.83
CA PRO A 660 22.52 -1.70 13.75
C PRO A 660 22.23 -2.21 12.34
N GLN A 661 21.62 -3.37 12.28
CA GLN A 661 21.09 -3.95 11.06
C GLN A 661 19.63 -4.29 11.27
N TYR A 662 18.81 -4.05 10.26
CA TYR A 662 17.45 -4.57 10.18
C TYR A 662 17.23 -5.27 8.85
N ASN A 663 16.18 -6.09 8.79
CA ASN A 663 15.70 -6.67 7.56
C ASN A 663 14.69 -5.72 6.90
N GLY A 664 15.08 -5.06 5.80
CA GLY A 664 14.29 -4.09 5.06
C GLY A 664 13.17 -4.72 4.22
N GLU A 665 13.36 -5.98 3.80
CA GLU A 665 12.34 -6.76 3.08
C GLU A 665 12.45 -8.25 3.34
N ASP A 666 11.32 -8.83 3.74
CA ASP A 666 11.07 -10.27 3.77
C ASP A 666 9.58 -10.51 3.60
N GLY A 667 9.14 -11.75 3.42
CA GLY A 667 7.73 -12.07 3.43
C GLY A 667 7.41 -13.43 2.83
N ASP A 668 6.20 -13.54 2.31
CA ASP A 668 5.63 -14.77 1.75
C ASP A 668 5.80 -14.87 0.23
N HIS A 669 6.67 -14.05 -0.36
CA HIS A 669 6.94 -14.09 -1.79
C HIS A 669 7.47 -15.47 -2.20
N GLY A 670 6.87 -16.04 -3.24
CA GLY A 670 7.26 -17.35 -3.76
C GLY A 670 6.81 -18.54 -2.92
N TYR A 671 5.86 -18.36 -1.99
CA TYR A 671 5.35 -19.46 -1.15
C TYR A 671 4.89 -20.67 -1.99
N LYS A 672 4.30 -20.48 -3.19
CA LYS A 672 3.85 -21.59 -4.04
C LYS A 672 4.98 -22.47 -4.58
N ASP A 673 6.17 -21.90 -4.73
CA ASP A 673 7.34 -22.65 -5.18
C ASP A 673 8.06 -23.28 -3.98
N PHE A 674 8.12 -22.58 -2.84
CA PHE A 674 8.75 -23.07 -1.61
C PHE A 674 7.88 -24.09 -0.84
N LEU A 675 6.59 -23.84 -0.67
CA LEU A 675 5.59 -24.65 0.06
C LEU A 675 4.40 -24.98 -0.86
N PRO A 676 4.61 -25.79 -1.92
CA PRO A 676 3.62 -26.00 -2.97
C PRO A 676 2.31 -26.65 -2.51
N ASP A 677 2.36 -27.41 -1.41
CA ASP A 677 1.24 -28.21 -0.91
C ASP A 677 0.59 -27.61 0.35
N ILE A 678 0.93 -26.37 0.70
CA ILE A 678 0.41 -25.65 1.88
C ILE A 678 -0.48 -24.50 1.42
N ASP A 679 -1.60 -24.30 2.11
CA ASP A 679 -2.50 -23.16 1.88
C ASP A 679 -1.77 -21.81 2.05
N GLU A 680 -2.13 -20.81 1.23
CA GLU A 680 -1.49 -19.48 1.23
C GLU A 680 -1.42 -18.87 2.63
N ALA A 681 -2.52 -18.88 3.40
CA ALA A 681 -2.55 -18.21 4.71
C ALA A 681 -1.66 -18.93 5.73
N ILE A 682 -1.59 -20.26 5.67
CA ILE A 682 -0.73 -21.08 6.54
C ILE A 682 0.73 -20.87 6.15
N ALA A 683 1.05 -20.96 4.86
CA ALA A 683 2.40 -20.75 4.34
C ALA A 683 2.91 -19.35 4.69
N SER A 684 2.11 -18.30 4.46
CA SER A 684 2.44 -16.92 4.82
C SER A 684 2.70 -16.78 6.31
N ARG A 685 1.87 -17.37 7.17
CA ARG A 685 2.10 -17.34 8.63
C ARG A 685 3.44 -17.95 8.99
N MET A 686 3.72 -19.16 8.50
CA MET A 686 4.97 -19.87 8.82
C MET A 686 6.20 -19.08 8.34
N MET A 687 6.19 -18.60 7.10
CA MET A 687 7.33 -17.88 6.51
C MET A 687 7.60 -16.55 7.21
N VAL A 688 6.56 -15.73 7.42
CA VAL A 688 6.71 -14.42 8.08
C VAL A 688 7.10 -14.58 9.55
N GLU A 689 6.51 -15.55 10.27
CA GLU A 689 6.87 -15.81 11.66
C GLU A 689 8.32 -16.27 11.80
N ASN A 690 8.79 -17.14 10.91
CA ASN A 690 10.20 -17.52 10.83
C ASN A 690 11.10 -16.31 10.60
N GLY A 691 10.75 -15.44 9.65
CA GLY A 691 11.46 -14.19 9.38
C GLY A 691 11.59 -13.32 10.64
N MET A 692 10.47 -13.00 11.28
CA MET A 692 10.46 -12.16 12.48
C MET A 692 11.30 -12.73 13.62
N VAL A 693 11.16 -14.03 13.91
CA VAL A 693 11.85 -14.65 15.05
C VAL A 693 13.35 -14.83 14.80
N THR A 694 13.74 -15.27 13.61
CA THR A 694 15.15 -15.52 13.30
C THR A 694 15.96 -14.22 13.16
N ASN A 695 15.36 -13.16 12.62
CA ASN A 695 16.01 -11.84 12.59
C ASN A 695 16.18 -11.27 14.01
N TRP A 696 15.17 -11.42 14.89
CA TRP A 696 15.31 -11.00 16.29
C TRP A 696 16.38 -11.80 17.05
N LEU A 697 16.40 -13.14 16.90
CA LEU A 697 17.41 -14.02 17.50
C LEU A 697 18.83 -13.72 16.97
N ALA A 698 18.93 -13.22 15.74
CA ALA A 698 20.18 -12.75 15.17
C ALA A 698 20.63 -11.37 15.69
N GLY A 699 19.85 -10.73 16.57
CA GLY A 699 20.16 -9.42 17.14
C GLY A 699 19.86 -8.24 16.22
N GLN A 700 19.05 -8.43 15.18
CA GLN A 700 18.65 -7.31 14.32
C GLN A 700 17.74 -6.34 15.07
N VAL A 701 17.92 -5.05 14.79
CA VAL A 701 17.13 -3.97 15.39
C VAL A 701 15.72 -3.87 14.82
N GLY A 702 15.46 -4.46 13.64
CA GLY A 702 14.10 -4.48 13.12
C GLY A 702 13.83 -5.44 11.97
N TYR A 703 12.54 -5.54 11.65
CA TYR A 703 12.01 -6.40 10.60
C TYR A 703 10.88 -5.69 9.85
N LEU A 704 10.99 -5.60 8.53
CA LEU A 704 10.01 -4.97 7.66
C LEU A 704 9.47 -5.97 6.62
N LEU A 705 8.19 -6.27 6.74
CA LEU A 705 7.46 -7.15 5.82
C LEU A 705 7.25 -6.46 4.46
N TRP A 706 7.61 -7.12 3.36
CA TRP A 706 7.28 -6.69 2.01
C TRP A 706 5.79 -6.90 1.71
N THR A 707 5.09 -5.84 1.28
CA THR A 707 3.66 -5.94 0.92
C THR A 707 3.36 -5.25 -0.42
N MET A 708 2.66 -5.96 -1.30
CA MET A 708 2.24 -5.44 -2.61
C MET A 708 0.84 -4.82 -2.53
N HIS A 709 0.74 -3.51 -2.68
CA HIS A 709 -0.53 -2.78 -2.62
C HIS A 709 -1.19 -2.54 -3.99
N GLU A 710 -0.77 -3.22 -5.08
CA GLU A 710 -1.09 -2.83 -6.48
C GLU A 710 -2.57 -2.80 -6.86
N THR A 711 -3.48 -3.48 -6.17
CA THR A 711 -4.89 -3.63 -6.62
C THR A 711 -5.98 -3.47 -5.56
N GLY A 712 -5.63 -3.13 -4.31
CA GLY A 712 -6.60 -3.02 -3.22
C GLY A 712 -6.04 -2.42 -1.93
N ASP A 713 -6.78 -2.56 -0.84
CA ASP A 713 -6.25 -2.50 0.53
C ASP A 713 -5.30 -3.69 0.78
N PHE A 714 -4.75 -3.84 1.98
CA PHE A 714 -3.99 -5.05 2.35
C PHE A 714 -4.71 -6.30 1.82
N LYS A 715 -4.00 -7.16 1.10
CA LYS A 715 -4.56 -8.37 0.49
C LYS A 715 -5.43 -9.10 1.53
N LYS A 716 -6.73 -9.28 1.24
CA LYS A 716 -7.76 -9.72 2.21
C LYS A 716 -7.41 -11.01 2.99
N PHE A 717 -6.60 -11.90 2.40
CA PHE A 717 -6.15 -13.15 3.04
C PHE A 717 -5.01 -12.95 4.04
N SER A 718 -4.16 -11.94 3.82
CA SER A 718 -2.97 -11.74 4.61
C SER A 718 -3.23 -10.87 5.85
N GLN A 719 -4.30 -10.07 5.85
CA GLN A 719 -4.57 -9.13 6.93
C GLN A 719 -4.69 -9.79 8.32
N PRO A 720 -5.47 -10.88 8.54
CA PRO A 720 -5.54 -11.52 9.86
C PRO A 720 -4.23 -12.20 10.27
N VAL A 721 -3.45 -12.67 9.29
CA VAL A 721 -2.12 -13.25 9.53
C VAL A 721 -1.16 -12.17 10.01
N TYR A 722 -1.09 -11.05 9.30
CA TYR A 722 -0.22 -9.93 9.63
C TYR A 722 -0.61 -9.29 10.95
N GLU A 723 -1.89 -9.00 11.18
CA GLU A 723 -2.39 -8.48 12.46
C GLU A 723 -1.96 -9.37 13.63
N GLY A 724 -2.20 -10.68 13.53
CA GLY A 724 -1.85 -11.62 14.60
C GLY A 724 -0.35 -11.69 14.86
N LEU A 725 0.48 -11.65 13.82
CA LEU A 725 1.95 -11.67 13.95
C LEU A 725 2.49 -10.35 14.50
N PHE A 726 2.08 -9.19 13.97
CA PHE A 726 2.54 -7.90 14.48
C PHE A 726 2.13 -7.70 15.94
N LYS A 727 0.88 -8.02 16.34
CA LYS A 727 0.47 -7.95 17.75
C LYS A 727 1.29 -8.85 18.67
N LYS A 728 1.72 -10.01 18.17
CA LYS A 728 2.58 -10.96 18.88
C LYS A 728 4.03 -10.47 19.03
N TYR A 729 4.60 -9.89 17.97
CA TYR A 729 6.04 -9.56 17.91
C TYR A 729 6.36 -8.09 18.22
N ALA A 730 5.42 -7.16 18.12
CA ALA A 730 5.65 -5.75 18.43
C ALA A 730 6.16 -5.51 19.87
N PRO A 731 5.62 -6.16 20.92
CA PRO A 731 6.18 -6.03 22.27
C PRO A 731 7.63 -6.54 22.37
N LEU A 732 7.95 -7.61 21.64
CA LEU A 732 9.29 -8.20 21.60
C LEU A 732 10.31 -7.22 21.01
N PHE A 733 10.04 -6.67 19.82
CA PHE A 733 10.94 -5.69 19.18
C PHE A 733 11.00 -4.37 19.94
N LYS A 734 9.89 -3.92 20.54
CA LYS A 734 9.86 -2.70 21.36
C LYS A 734 10.75 -2.79 22.61
N ALA A 735 10.93 -3.98 23.17
CA ALA A 735 11.88 -4.22 24.28
C ALA A 735 13.36 -4.11 23.84
N GLY A 736 13.62 -4.14 22.53
CA GLY A 736 14.95 -4.01 21.93
C GLY A 736 15.52 -5.33 21.37
N PRO A 737 16.59 -5.24 20.58
CA PRO A 737 17.28 -6.39 20.00
C PRO A 737 18.05 -7.21 21.05
N LEU A 738 18.34 -8.47 20.73
CA LEU A 738 19.28 -9.28 21.48
C LEU A 738 20.69 -8.65 21.43
N ASP A 739 21.36 -8.55 22.59
CA ASP A 739 22.66 -7.91 22.66
C ASP A 739 23.79 -8.85 22.23
N ARG A 740 24.33 -8.61 21.04
CA ARG A 740 25.49 -9.33 20.49
C ARG A 740 26.79 -8.54 20.56
N SER A 741 26.92 -7.60 21.49
CA SER A 741 28.17 -6.85 21.67
C SER A 741 29.30 -7.71 22.28
N SER A 742 28.96 -8.83 22.90
CA SER A 742 29.90 -9.77 23.50
C SER A 742 29.45 -11.21 23.26
N SER A 743 30.41 -12.13 23.25
CA SER A 743 30.20 -13.57 23.13
C SER A 743 31.34 -14.29 23.85
N ASP A 744 31.05 -15.44 24.45
CA ASP A 744 32.08 -16.33 25.02
C ASP A 744 32.81 -17.14 23.94
N VAL A 745 32.20 -17.30 22.76
CA VAL A 745 32.67 -18.19 21.68
C VAL A 745 32.88 -17.42 20.39
N LEU A 746 34.01 -17.66 19.73
CA LEU A 746 34.32 -17.15 18.41
C LEU A 746 34.52 -18.30 17.41
N PHE A 747 33.74 -18.30 16.33
CA PHE A 747 33.99 -19.11 15.14
C PHE A 747 34.79 -18.30 14.11
N ILE A 748 35.82 -18.91 13.53
CA ILE A 748 36.62 -18.32 12.46
C ILE A 748 36.65 -19.28 11.27
N GLN A 749 36.34 -18.78 10.08
CA GLN A 749 36.29 -19.58 8.86
C GLN A 749 36.48 -18.72 7.60
N ASN A 750 37.10 -19.26 6.57
CA ASN A 750 37.09 -18.64 5.24
C ASN A 750 35.76 -18.95 4.50
N PRO A 751 35.03 -17.98 3.94
CA PRO A 751 33.79 -18.23 3.19
C PRO A 751 33.93 -19.21 2.02
N ALA A 752 35.13 -19.36 1.46
CA ALA A 752 35.44 -20.32 0.40
C ALA A 752 35.76 -21.73 0.93
N ALA A 753 35.63 -22.01 2.24
CA ALA A 753 35.70 -23.36 2.80
C ALA A 753 34.61 -24.29 2.23
N ALA A 754 33.53 -23.72 1.71
CA ALA A 754 32.54 -24.38 0.87
C ALA A 754 32.32 -23.57 -0.42
N LYS A 755 31.54 -24.12 -1.36
CA LYS A 755 31.22 -23.42 -2.61
C LYS A 755 30.36 -22.18 -2.31
N ILE A 756 30.85 -21.00 -2.67
CA ILE A 756 30.03 -19.79 -2.75
C ILE A 756 29.17 -19.87 -4.01
N ALA A 757 27.86 -19.67 -3.88
CA ALA A 757 26.94 -19.69 -5.01
C ALA A 757 25.87 -18.61 -4.86
N ASN A 758 25.79 -17.71 -5.85
CA ASN A 758 24.84 -16.58 -5.83
C ASN A 758 25.00 -15.73 -4.56
N GLY A 759 26.22 -15.30 -4.22
CA GLY A 759 26.52 -14.51 -3.01
C GLY A 759 26.44 -15.26 -1.68
N HIS A 760 25.85 -16.45 -1.65
CA HIS A 760 25.66 -17.21 -0.41
C HIS A 760 26.94 -17.89 0.08
N ASN A 761 27.24 -17.68 1.36
CA ASN A 761 28.26 -18.38 2.10
C ASN A 761 27.69 -19.71 2.65
N TYR A 762 27.91 -20.83 1.96
CA TYR A 762 27.46 -22.15 2.44
C TYR A 762 28.32 -22.69 3.60
N SER A 763 29.50 -22.13 3.86
CA SER A 763 30.39 -22.67 4.87
C SER A 763 29.92 -22.36 6.30
N CYS A 764 29.05 -21.36 6.48
CA CYS A 764 28.47 -21.02 7.79
C CYS A 764 27.33 -21.96 8.23
N VAL A 765 26.76 -22.76 7.32
CA VAL A 765 25.59 -23.63 7.62
C VAL A 765 25.88 -24.64 8.74
N PRO A 766 27.01 -25.39 8.74
CA PRO A 766 27.32 -26.30 9.85
C PRO A 766 27.57 -25.56 11.17
N ILE A 767 28.10 -24.33 11.13
CA ILE A 767 28.34 -23.51 12.32
C ILE A 767 27.01 -23.05 12.91
N ALA A 768 26.08 -22.56 12.09
CA ALA A 768 24.73 -22.21 12.52
C ALA A 768 24.02 -23.42 13.13
N LYS A 769 24.18 -24.60 12.53
CA LYS A 769 23.66 -25.86 13.06
C LYS A 769 24.19 -26.16 14.47
N LEU A 770 25.51 -26.17 14.64
CA LEU A 770 26.16 -26.43 15.91
C LEU A 770 25.76 -25.42 16.99
N ALA A 771 25.69 -24.13 16.64
CA ALA A 771 25.29 -23.08 17.56
C ALA A 771 23.84 -23.22 18.04
N ILE A 772 22.91 -23.55 17.14
CA ILE A 772 21.50 -23.76 17.48
C ILE A 772 21.32 -25.05 18.30
N ASP A 773 21.94 -26.16 17.88
CA ASP A 773 21.77 -27.46 18.57
C ASP A 773 22.29 -27.48 20.00
N LEU A 774 23.31 -26.66 20.27
CA LEU A 774 23.92 -26.51 21.60
C LEU A 774 23.37 -25.30 22.36
N HIS A 775 22.36 -24.62 21.79
CA HIS A 775 21.74 -23.38 22.27
C HIS A 775 22.78 -22.38 22.79
N LEU A 776 23.81 -22.11 21.99
CA LEU A 776 24.85 -21.16 22.33
C LEU A 776 24.29 -19.74 22.20
N ASP A 777 24.37 -18.93 23.26
CA ASP A 777 23.74 -17.61 23.28
C ASP A 777 24.69 -16.54 23.83
N PRO A 778 24.99 -15.47 23.05
CA PRO A 778 25.16 -15.43 21.59
C PRO A 778 26.55 -15.98 21.17
N VAL A 779 26.73 -16.27 19.87
CA VAL A 779 28.04 -16.63 19.28
C VAL A 779 28.53 -15.54 18.32
N HIS A 780 29.84 -15.36 18.26
CA HIS A 780 30.47 -14.52 17.23
C HIS A 780 31.00 -15.40 16.10
N TYR A 781 30.81 -14.93 14.86
CA TYR A 781 31.43 -15.48 13.68
C TYR A 781 32.26 -14.38 13.02
N MET A 782 33.47 -14.74 12.59
CA MET A 782 34.31 -13.90 11.77
C MET A 782 34.78 -14.67 10.55
N THR A 783 34.77 -14.00 9.40
CA THR A 783 35.58 -14.49 8.29
C THR A 783 37.07 -14.35 8.66
N ASP A 784 37.94 -15.13 8.05
CA ASP A 784 39.38 -14.96 8.26
C ASP A 784 39.86 -13.56 7.87
N ASP A 785 39.34 -12.99 6.77
CA ASP A 785 39.57 -11.58 6.40
C ASP A 785 39.09 -10.61 7.48
N GLN A 786 37.90 -10.82 8.04
CA GLN A 786 37.38 -9.98 9.12
C GLN A 786 38.27 -10.08 10.36
N TYR A 787 38.69 -11.30 10.72
CA TYR A 787 39.59 -11.51 11.84
C TYR A 787 40.96 -10.86 11.58
N ILE A 788 41.47 -10.86 10.35
CA ILE A 788 42.66 -10.09 10.00
C ILE A 788 42.40 -8.62 10.23
N THR A 789 41.34 -8.03 9.65
CA THR A 789 41.08 -6.60 9.72
C THR A 789 40.79 -6.11 11.14
N VAL A 790 40.02 -6.87 11.93
CA VAL A 790 39.52 -6.48 13.25
C VAL A 790 40.40 -7.01 14.39
N GLY A 791 40.97 -8.20 14.24
CA GLY A 791 41.68 -8.93 15.31
C GLY A 791 43.20 -8.98 15.17
N VAL A 792 43.78 -8.79 13.97
CA VAL A 792 45.24 -8.92 13.74
C VAL A 792 45.90 -7.65 13.19
N ALA A 793 45.20 -6.92 12.32
CA ALA A 793 45.76 -5.81 11.55
C ALA A 793 45.87 -4.56 12.41
N ARG A 794 47.11 -4.27 12.80
CA ARG A 794 47.55 -2.93 13.20
C ARG A 794 47.56 -2.05 11.95
N TYR A 795 46.52 -1.27 11.70
CA TYR A 795 46.58 -0.28 10.63
C TYR A 795 47.46 0.90 11.06
N ALA A 796 48.56 1.12 10.35
CA ALA A 796 49.32 2.36 10.43
C ALA A 796 48.54 3.47 9.72
N LYS A 797 47.87 4.34 10.48
CA LYS A 797 47.40 5.64 9.96
C LYS A 797 48.58 6.61 10.02
N GLY A 798 49.44 6.56 9.00
CA GLY A 798 50.64 7.40 8.91
C GLY A 798 51.88 6.77 9.55
N LEU A 799 53.06 7.19 9.09
CA LEU A 799 54.37 6.62 9.43
C LEU A 799 54.75 6.66 10.94
N GLU A 800 53.94 7.23 11.83
CA GLU A 800 54.32 7.42 13.24
C GLU A 800 53.22 7.13 14.30
N GLN A 801 52.05 6.61 13.93
CA GLN A 801 51.01 6.28 14.92
C GLN A 801 50.42 4.88 14.69
N VAL A 802 50.91 3.94 15.50
CA VAL A 802 50.31 2.62 15.68
C VAL A 802 49.19 2.77 16.70
N MET A 803 47.94 2.68 16.26
CA MET A 803 46.87 2.31 17.18
C MET A 803 46.98 0.80 17.44
N GLU A 804 47.15 0.41 18.70
CA GLU A 804 46.96 -0.98 19.10
C GLU A 804 45.52 -1.39 18.75
N GLY A 805 45.36 -2.54 18.07
CA GLY A 805 44.04 -3.06 17.73
C GLY A 805 43.18 -3.19 19.00
N SER A 806 42.08 -2.46 19.04
CA SER A 806 41.36 -2.08 20.27
C SER A 806 40.29 -3.06 20.73
N ARG A 807 40.38 -4.35 20.39
CA ARG A 807 39.53 -5.37 21.00
C ARG A 807 40.38 -6.23 21.91
N ASP A 808 40.23 -6.05 23.22
CA ASP A 808 40.45 -7.14 24.17
C ASP A 808 39.48 -8.25 23.77
N LEU A 809 39.96 -9.19 22.95
CA LEU A 809 39.17 -10.35 22.51
C LEU A 809 39.01 -11.27 23.72
N SER A 810 37.99 -11.00 24.54
CA SER A 810 37.68 -11.71 25.79
C SER A 810 36.87 -12.99 25.56
N TYR A 811 37.24 -13.78 24.54
CA TYR A 811 36.60 -15.08 24.29
C TYR A 811 37.14 -16.14 25.24
N LYS A 812 36.28 -17.06 25.66
CA LYS A 812 36.65 -18.26 26.40
C LYS A 812 37.08 -19.40 25.48
N ALA A 813 36.53 -19.43 24.26
CA ALA A 813 36.83 -20.48 23.29
C ALA A 813 36.87 -19.95 21.85
N ILE A 814 37.78 -20.51 21.04
CA ILE A 814 37.84 -20.30 19.59
C ILE A 814 37.62 -21.63 18.87
N ILE A 815 36.82 -21.59 17.81
CA ILE A 815 36.66 -22.70 16.87
C ILE A 815 37.17 -22.22 15.52
N LEU A 816 38.18 -22.90 14.97
CA LEU A 816 38.84 -22.53 13.73
C LEU A 816 38.66 -23.63 12.68
N ASP A 817 37.97 -23.30 11.58
CA ASP A 817 37.93 -24.12 10.37
C ASP A 817 39.11 -23.72 9.47
N THR A 818 40.04 -24.65 9.25
CA THR A 818 41.29 -24.38 8.54
C THR A 818 41.18 -24.50 7.02
N ARG A 819 40.04 -24.95 6.47
CA ARG A 819 39.85 -25.04 5.02
C ARG A 819 39.90 -23.67 4.38
N ASN A 820 40.85 -23.50 3.47
CA ASN A 820 41.09 -22.24 2.76
C ASN A 820 41.36 -21.03 3.67
N CYS A 821 41.56 -21.23 4.98
CA CYS A 821 41.83 -20.15 5.92
C CYS A 821 43.24 -19.58 5.70
N ASP A 822 43.35 -18.25 5.76
CA ASP A 822 44.64 -17.57 5.68
C ASP A 822 45.59 -18.05 6.79
N GLN A 823 46.81 -18.44 6.41
CA GLN A 823 47.82 -18.98 7.32
C GLN A 823 48.25 -18.00 8.42
N ARG A 824 48.10 -16.69 8.20
CA ARG A 824 48.34 -15.66 9.20
C ARG A 824 47.32 -15.77 10.33
N VAL A 825 46.06 -16.06 10.02
CA VAL A 825 44.99 -16.26 11.00
C VAL A 825 45.25 -17.51 11.82
N VAL A 826 45.54 -18.64 11.17
CA VAL A 826 45.86 -19.90 11.85
C VAL A 826 47.00 -19.71 12.86
N LYS A 827 48.11 -19.08 12.42
CA LYS A 827 49.26 -18.80 13.28
C LYS A 827 48.95 -17.81 14.41
N ALA A 828 48.09 -16.83 14.16
CA ALA A 828 47.69 -15.85 15.17
C ALA A 828 46.87 -16.52 16.27
N VAL A 829 45.86 -17.30 15.89
CA VAL A 829 44.99 -18.04 16.83
C VAL A 829 45.80 -19.05 17.66
N GLN A 830 46.70 -19.81 17.04
CA GLN A 830 47.55 -20.79 17.75
C GLN A 830 48.47 -20.17 18.80
N LYS A 831 48.79 -18.88 18.70
CA LYS A 831 49.61 -18.15 19.69
C LYS A 831 48.78 -17.59 20.83
N MET A 832 47.45 -17.58 20.71
CA MET A 832 46.57 -17.11 21.77
C MET A 832 46.56 -18.12 22.92
N LYS A 833 46.39 -17.61 24.14
CA LYS A 833 46.21 -18.42 25.34
C LYS A 833 44.74 -18.80 25.57
N ILE A 834 43.94 -18.80 24.51
CA ILE A 834 42.51 -19.12 24.53
C ILE A 834 42.36 -20.57 24.03
N PRO A 835 41.63 -21.44 24.76
CA PRO A 835 41.27 -22.78 24.27
C PRO A 835 40.75 -22.73 22.83
N THR A 836 41.36 -23.51 21.94
CA THR A 836 41.03 -23.51 20.51
C THR A 836 40.77 -24.92 20.01
N LEU A 837 39.60 -25.13 19.39
CA LEU A 837 39.29 -26.32 18.60
C LEU A 837 39.65 -26.04 17.14
N ILE A 838 40.65 -26.75 16.62
CA ILE A 838 41.09 -26.64 15.23
C ILE A 838 40.52 -27.82 14.45
N SER A 839 39.76 -27.53 13.39
CA SER A 839 39.19 -28.53 12.49
C SER A 839 39.63 -28.28 11.05
N ASP A 840 39.82 -29.35 10.29
CA ASP A 840 40.01 -29.32 8.83
C ASP A 840 38.70 -29.47 8.07
N ASP A 841 37.58 -29.67 8.78
CA ASP A 841 36.23 -29.65 8.24
C ASP A 841 35.20 -29.53 9.37
N ILE A 842 34.70 -28.31 9.61
CA ILE A 842 33.74 -28.06 10.70
C ILE A 842 32.44 -28.86 10.55
N SER A 843 32.10 -29.34 9.35
CA SER A 843 30.90 -30.17 9.13
C SER A 843 31.01 -31.56 9.74
N LYS A 844 32.22 -32.00 10.12
CA LYS A 844 32.47 -33.29 10.78
C LYS A 844 32.49 -33.19 12.30
N VAL A 845 32.57 -31.97 12.85
CA VAL A 845 32.53 -31.77 14.30
C VAL A 845 31.13 -32.09 14.80
N THR A 846 31.04 -32.97 15.79
CA THR A 846 29.75 -33.39 16.35
C THR A 846 29.31 -32.46 17.49
N ASN A 847 28.01 -32.49 17.82
CA ASN A 847 27.47 -31.76 18.98
C ASN A 847 28.18 -32.17 20.28
N ASP A 848 28.44 -33.47 20.48
CA ASP A 848 29.11 -33.98 21.70
C ASP A 848 30.56 -33.52 21.80
N GLU A 849 31.30 -33.56 20.69
CA GLU A 849 32.69 -33.10 20.60
C GLU A 849 32.79 -31.61 20.93
N LEU A 850 31.96 -30.78 20.30
CA LEU A 850 31.96 -29.34 20.55
C LEU A 850 31.48 -29.02 21.97
N ALA A 851 30.44 -29.69 22.46
CA ALA A 851 29.93 -29.48 23.82
C ALA A 851 30.97 -29.82 24.89
N MET A 852 31.71 -30.92 24.72
CA MET A 852 32.80 -31.29 25.62
C MET A 852 33.91 -30.24 25.62
N PHE A 853 34.40 -29.84 24.44
CA PHE A 853 35.41 -28.79 24.31
C PHE A 853 34.98 -27.47 24.96
N LEU A 854 33.74 -27.04 24.72
CA LEU A 854 33.22 -25.79 25.28
C LEU A 854 33.09 -25.84 26.81
N ARG A 855 32.65 -26.96 27.37
CA ARG A 855 32.60 -27.15 28.84
C ARG A 855 33.99 -27.10 29.46
N ASP A 856 34.98 -27.75 28.84
CA ASP A 856 36.38 -27.72 29.28
C ASP A 856 36.95 -26.29 29.22
N ALA A 857 36.50 -25.48 28.25
CA ALA A 857 36.83 -24.07 28.13
C ALA A 857 36.02 -23.15 29.08
N GLY A 858 35.14 -23.69 29.92
CA GLY A 858 34.30 -22.92 30.85
C GLY A 858 33.15 -22.17 30.18
N VAL A 859 32.73 -22.60 29.00
CA VAL A 859 31.53 -22.11 28.29
C VAL A 859 30.34 -22.99 28.68
N ALA A 860 29.25 -22.35 29.09
CA ALA A 860 28.02 -23.07 29.39
C ALA A 860 27.37 -23.57 28.09
N VAL A 861 27.01 -24.85 28.06
CA VAL A 861 26.35 -25.50 26.92
C VAL A 861 25.06 -26.15 27.39
N ASP A 862 23.97 -25.91 26.67
CA ASP A 862 22.69 -26.56 26.91
C ASP A 862 22.53 -27.71 25.91
N THR A 863 22.50 -28.93 26.44
CA THR A 863 22.20 -30.15 25.67
C THR A 863 20.90 -30.81 26.12
N GLN A 864 20.14 -30.14 26.98
CA GLN A 864 18.88 -30.64 27.54
C GLN A 864 17.69 -30.10 26.76
N THR A 865 17.72 -28.85 26.31
CA THR A 865 16.70 -28.30 25.42
C THR A 865 16.76 -29.05 24.06
N PRO A 866 15.61 -29.51 23.53
CA PRO A 866 15.58 -30.20 22.23
C PRO A 866 16.17 -29.35 21.10
N THR A 867 16.94 -29.99 20.22
CA THR A 867 17.56 -29.32 19.06
C THR A 867 16.55 -28.75 18.07
N SER A 868 15.28 -29.17 18.12
CA SER A 868 14.16 -28.63 17.34
C SER A 868 13.70 -27.24 17.80
N ILE A 869 14.19 -26.75 18.93
CA ILE A 869 13.88 -25.42 19.47
C ILE A 869 15.09 -24.50 19.23
N HIS A 870 14.89 -23.32 18.65
CA HIS A 870 15.88 -22.25 18.66
C HIS A 870 15.51 -21.28 19.79
N LEU A 871 16.42 -21.14 20.76
CA LEU A 871 16.22 -20.40 21.99
C LEU A 871 17.03 -19.09 21.97
N GLY A 872 16.45 -18.00 22.47
CA GLY A 872 17.21 -16.77 22.76
C GLY A 872 16.61 -15.97 23.91
N VAL A 873 17.49 -15.31 24.69
CA VAL A 873 17.10 -14.50 25.85
C VAL A 873 17.41 -13.02 25.57
N GLY A 874 16.36 -12.21 25.46
CA GLY A 874 16.45 -10.77 25.25
C GLY A 874 16.33 -9.96 26.54
N PRO A 875 16.23 -8.62 26.44
CA PRO A 875 16.16 -7.73 27.60
C PRO A 875 14.98 -8.03 28.54
N GLU A 876 13.80 -8.27 27.95
CA GLU A 876 12.52 -8.46 28.66
C GLU A 876 11.79 -9.76 28.27
N HIS A 877 12.36 -10.57 27.36
CA HIS A 877 11.67 -11.72 26.80
C HIS A 877 12.58 -12.93 26.61
N VAL A 878 12.02 -14.12 26.75
CA VAL A 878 12.58 -15.39 26.27
C VAL A 878 11.79 -15.84 25.06
N VAL A 879 12.48 -16.21 23.99
CA VAL A 879 11.85 -16.70 22.76
C VAL A 879 12.28 -18.14 22.50
N LEU A 880 11.30 -19.00 22.24
CA LEU A 880 11.48 -20.41 21.93
C LEU A 880 10.80 -20.70 20.59
N TYR A 881 11.57 -20.88 19.54
CA TYR A 881 11.05 -21.13 18.19
C TYR A 881 11.16 -22.60 17.81
N ASN A 882 10.02 -23.24 17.54
CA ASN A 882 10.01 -24.60 17.01
C ASN A 882 10.25 -24.57 15.50
N HIS A 883 11.46 -24.94 15.09
CA HIS A 883 11.84 -25.04 13.69
C HIS A 883 11.65 -26.45 13.13
N SER A 884 10.78 -27.28 13.70
CA SER A 884 10.41 -28.57 13.12
C SER A 884 9.02 -28.52 12.48
N GLY A 885 8.73 -29.52 11.63
CA GLY A 885 7.40 -29.73 11.04
C GLY A 885 6.41 -30.37 12.00
N GLU A 886 6.83 -30.69 13.23
CA GLU A 886 6.04 -31.39 14.24
C GLU A 886 5.87 -30.53 15.49
N LYS A 887 4.83 -30.84 16.28
CA LYS A 887 4.62 -30.17 17.56
C LYS A 887 5.66 -30.65 18.57
N VAL A 888 6.29 -29.71 19.28
CA VAL A 888 7.28 -30.04 20.32
C VAL A 888 6.64 -29.88 21.69
N THR A 889 6.66 -30.94 22.50
CA THR A 889 6.28 -30.89 23.93
C THR A 889 7.47 -31.40 24.75
N ALA A 890 8.14 -30.51 25.45
CA ALA A 890 9.38 -30.80 26.16
C ALA A 890 9.65 -29.77 27.28
N ASN A 891 10.72 -29.98 28.03
CA ASN A 891 11.28 -28.92 28.87
C ASN A 891 12.33 -28.13 28.07
N ALA A 892 12.30 -26.81 28.21
CA ALA A 892 13.34 -25.91 27.72
C ALA A 892 14.08 -25.28 28.91
N TYR A 893 15.37 -24.99 28.74
CA TYR A 893 16.27 -24.56 29.82
C TYR A 893 16.90 -23.18 29.54
N PRO A 894 16.09 -22.11 29.35
CA PRO A 894 16.61 -20.79 29.04
C PRO A 894 17.51 -20.23 30.14
N ARG A 895 18.66 -19.68 29.75
CA ARG A 895 19.64 -19.09 30.68
C ARG A 895 19.32 -17.62 30.94
N VAL A 896 18.30 -17.37 31.74
CA VAL A 896 17.91 -16.02 32.17
C VAL A 896 18.75 -15.61 33.38
N ASN A 897 19.59 -14.58 33.23
CA ASN A 897 20.44 -14.08 34.31
C ASN A 897 19.75 -12.94 35.08
N ARG A 898 19.22 -13.26 36.26
CA ARG A 898 18.64 -12.30 37.23
C ARG A 898 19.22 -12.51 38.62
N GLU A 899 19.39 -11.41 39.36
CA GLU A 899 19.89 -11.42 40.74
C GLU A 899 18.82 -11.88 41.74
N SER A 900 17.55 -11.54 41.46
CA SER A 900 16.39 -11.88 42.29
C SER A 900 15.53 -12.96 41.65
N GLN A 901 14.49 -13.39 42.38
CA GLN A 901 13.40 -14.13 41.77
C GLN A 901 12.75 -13.32 40.64
N PHE A 902 12.25 -14.02 39.64
CA PHE A 902 11.51 -13.48 38.51
C PHE A 902 10.45 -14.48 38.05
N LYS A 903 9.61 -14.04 37.12
CA LYS A 903 8.59 -14.88 36.48
C LYS A 903 8.82 -14.94 34.97
N LEU A 904 8.47 -16.08 34.39
CA LEU A 904 8.24 -16.18 32.94
C LEU A 904 6.75 -16.31 32.70
N VAL A 905 6.21 -15.38 31.91
CA VAL A 905 4.77 -15.20 31.72
C VAL A 905 4.43 -15.29 30.24
N THR A 906 3.39 -16.05 29.89
CA THR A 906 2.88 -16.15 28.52
C THR A 906 2.10 -14.90 28.13
N ALA A 907 1.80 -14.74 26.83
CA ALA A 907 1.10 -13.56 26.31
C ALA A 907 -0.30 -13.32 26.93
N ASP A 908 -0.95 -14.36 27.45
CA ASP A 908 -2.23 -14.28 28.18
C ASP A 908 -2.07 -13.95 29.68
N GLY A 909 -0.85 -13.68 30.15
CA GLY A 909 -0.56 -13.33 31.53
C GLY A 909 -0.38 -14.53 32.47
N LYS A 910 -0.39 -15.77 31.97
CA LYS A 910 -0.21 -16.95 32.81
C LYS A 910 1.28 -17.17 33.15
N PRO A 911 1.67 -17.24 34.44
CA PRO A 911 3.03 -17.60 34.81
C PRO A 911 3.27 -19.09 34.52
N ILE A 912 4.36 -19.40 33.83
CA ILE A 912 4.81 -20.78 33.62
C ILE A 912 6.08 -21.12 34.41
N PHE A 913 6.74 -20.09 34.97
CA PHE A 913 7.87 -20.22 35.88
C PHE A 913 7.82 -19.12 36.95
N THR A 914 8.26 -19.46 38.15
CA THR A 914 8.56 -18.49 39.22
C THR A 914 9.69 -19.05 40.05
N GLY A 915 10.80 -18.32 40.13
CA GLY A 915 11.99 -18.82 40.82
C GLY A 915 13.22 -17.97 40.51
N THR A 916 14.39 -18.52 40.84
CA THR A 916 15.70 -17.92 40.57
C THR A 916 16.32 -18.45 39.28
N SER A 917 17.38 -17.79 38.80
CA SER A 917 18.13 -18.20 37.61
C SER A 917 18.63 -19.65 37.70
N ASN A 918 19.11 -20.07 38.88
CA ASN A 918 19.59 -21.44 39.11
C ASN A 918 18.46 -22.48 39.10
N GLN A 919 17.28 -22.12 39.62
CA GLN A 919 16.10 -22.98 39.55
C GLN A 919 15.63 -23.15 38.11
N LEU A 920 15.60 -22.06 37.32
CA LEU A 920 15.25 -22.15 35.91
C LEU A 920 16.20 -23.06 35.13
N GLN A 921 17.50 -22.95 35.38
CA GLN A 921 18.51 -23.79 34.70
C GLN A 921 18.47 -25.27 35.11
N SER A 922 18.00 -25.59 36.31
CA SER A 922 17.93 -26.97 36.82
C SER A 922 16.58 -27.63 36.50
N ASP A 923 15.48 -26.92 36.72
CA ASP A 923 14.12 -27.47 36.57
C ASP A 923 13.60 -27.31 35.13
N GLY A 924 14.07 -26.29 34.41
CA GLY A 924 13.56 -25.91 33.10
C GLY A 924 12.12 -25.38 33.14
N VAL A 925 11.53 -25.21 31.96
CA VAL A 925 10.12 -24.87 31.77
C VAL A 925 9.45 -25.82 30.79
N ALA A 926 8.32 -26.39 31.20
CA ALA A 926 7.50 -27.22 30.33
C ALA A 926 6.85 -26.35 29.24
N VAL A 927 7.11 -26.67 27.98
CA VAL A 927 6.61 -25.94 26.82
C VAL A 927 5.95 -26.86 25.82
N SER A 928 4.94 -26.33 25.13
CA SER A 928 4.23 -26.98 24.02
C SER A 928 4.15 -25.98 22.88
N ILE A 929 4.92 -26.19 21.82
CA ILE A 929 5.09 -25.24 20.72
C ILE A 929 4.64 -25.90 19.41
N GLU A 930 3.71 -25.27 18.71
CA GLU A 930 3.19 -25.76 17.42
C GLU A 930 4.27 -25.73 16.32
N PRO A 931 4.15 -26.55 15.27
CA PRO A 931 5.11 -26.58 14.16
C PRO A 931 5.37 -25.20 13.58
N ARG A 932 6.65 -24.85 13.35
CA ARG A 932 7.06 -23.59 12.67
C ARG A 932 6.52 -22.32 13.36
N THR A 933 6.34 -22.34 14.68
CA THR A 933 5.89 -21.17 15.47
C THR A 933 6.80 -20.90 16.66
N ALA A 934 6.69 -19.70 17.23
CA ALA A 934 7.41 -19.33 18.45
C ALA A 934 6.50 -19.19 19.68
N LEU A 935 7.03 -19.56 20.83
CA LEU A 935 6.52 -19.16 22.14
C LEU A 935 7.36 -17.97 22.64
N ILE A 936 6.69 -16.86 22.98
CA ILE A 936 7.33 -15.66 23.55
C ILE A 936 6.88 -15.57 25.01
N LEU A 937 7.85 -15.49 25.92
CA LEU A 937 7.64 -15.40 27.35
C LEU A 937 8.19 -14.08 27.86
N GLN A 938 7.37 -13.29 28.55
CA GLN A 938 7.81 -12.06 29.20
C GLN A 938 8.55 -12.39 30.51
N ILE A 939 9.66 -11.71 30.77
CA ILE A 939 10.42 -11.76 32.01
C ILE A 939 9.89 -10.65 32.93
N GLN A 940 9.33 -11.01 34.10
CA GLN A 940 8.77 -10.08 35.09
C GLN A 940 9.48 -10.14 36.44
#